data_AF-A0A928TXG6-F1
#
_entry.id   AF-A0A928TXG6-F1
#
_cell.length_a   1.000
_cell.length_b   1.000
_cell.length_c   1.000
_cell.angle_alpha   90.00
_cell.angle_beta   90.00
_cell.angle_gamma   90.00
#
_symmetry.space_group_name_H-M   'P 1'
#
loop_
_entity.id
_entity.type
_entity.pdbx_description
1 polymer ?
#
loop_
_entity_poly.entity_id
_entity_poly.type
_entity_poly.pdbx_seq_one_letter_code
_entity_poly.pdbx_strand_id
1 'polypeptide(L)'
;MSFRMTQSPTNFWLILIFLALLLAACGGAATEPSAGNGDAGVNTDLQEWLNSQGTSGQNGLPGAVADVVTPAPTPTRPQMNTAVSAPGAAAIASQTTDANGITVGFTADGRAFKGDPDAPILIEEFSDYQCPFCARWASQTLPSLLANQIANGQVMLVYYDFPLSSIHPQAAAAANAARCAGEAGAVAYWQFHDTLFARTNEWSHNNPNTTFIKFAAELGLDETDFTACVNANRYGSQVQADVQLGQRRGVSSTPSFFLNEQALIGAQPTEVFNQAIAALLNGERIAAAPPQPEPQEIVIPTPAAIALGADDIAFALGDPNAPVQIVEFTDYQCPYCQQHSAQTLPQIISEMVENGRVYYVFKDLPLDIHPEARVAAKAVRCGGEQDAFLEMHDAVFNSQGQWGGQGDKAGDIFAALAADLGLDSVAFAACYASSAQDDLVQANVEEAIALGVRSTPSFFFNGYLASGALPFDSFEQIVTWGENGELAAQVEANVRAVYAAQQAQQQQQQQVPPTPAGPVDVPTDDVAFAIGSPDAPITIVEYTDYQCPFCSRHFAQTLSQLKAQYVDTGLVRYVFKDFPLTSIHPQAALAAEAARCAGEQDAYLEMHDALFANQNAWNGRQDAATLFATYAQQLGLDAASFTECLESGRYQRAVEADLNEGIAFGVRGTPTFFINGNIFVGAQPFEAFVQMLTAVQNQ
;
A
#
# COMPACT_ATOMS: atom_id res chain seq x y z
N MET A 1 36.14 -21.55 45.61
CA MET A 1 36.38 -23.01 45.64
C MET A 1 35.68 -23.63 44.43
N SER A 2 36.28 -24.64 43.81
CA SER A 2 35.88 -25.12 42.48
C SER A 2 35.02 -26.39 42.54
N PHE A 3 33.99 -26.48 41.69
CA PHE A 3 33.30 -27.72 41.30
C PHE A 3 32.94 -27.57 39.81
N ARG A 4 33.79 -28.01 38.87
CA ARG A 4 33.88 -29.36 38.29
C ARG A 4 32.56 -29.88 37.68
N MET A 5 32.46 -29.69 36.36
CA MET A 5 31.65 -30.52 35.46
C MET A 5 32.20 -31.95 35.40
N THR A 6 31.33 -32.92 35.08
CA THR A 6 31.71 -34.24 34.54
C THR A 6 30.78 -34.62 33.40
N GLN A 7 31.28 -34.57 32.17
CA GLN A 7 30.70 -35.28 31.03
C GLN A 7 31.35 -36.67 30.92
N SER A 8 30.62 -37.65 30.36
CA SER A 8 31.22 -38.84 29.75
C SER A 8 30.27 -39.38 28.65
N PRO A 9 30.77 -39.91 27.51
CA PRO A 9 29.96 -40.13 26.31
C PRO A 9 29.71 -41.62 25.98
N THR A 10 28.74 -41.90 25.12
CA THR A 10 28.66 -43.16 24.35
C THR A 10 27.95 -42.97 23.00
N ASN A 11 28.47 -43.69 21.99
CA ASN A 11 27.82 -44.10 20.72
C ASN A 11 27.65 -43.06 19.59
N PHE A 12 28.80 -42.65 19.05
CA PHE A 12 28.97 -42.66 17.58
C PHE A 12 28.95 -44.12 17.06
N TRP A 13 28.64 -44.30 15.77
CA TRP A 13 28.40 -45.58 15.03
C TRP A 13 26.96 -46.12 15.11
N LEU A 14 26.42 -46.50 13.94
CA LEU A 14 24.98 -46.63 13.60
C LEU A 14 24.33 -45.23 13.58
N ILE A 15 23.98 -44.62 12.44
CA ILE A 15 23.38 -45.17 11.21
C ILE A 15 24.06 -44.56 9.98
N LEU A 16 24.84 -45.38 9.27
CA LEU A 16 25.36 -45.11 7.91
C LEU A 16 24.73 -46.10 6.91
N ILE A 17 23.49 -46.51 7.19
CA ILE A 17 22.73 -47.55 6.46
C ILE A 17 21.26 -47.09 6.37
N PHE A 18 20.98 -46.07 5.58
CA PHE A 18 19.64 -45.80 5.02
C PHE A 18 19.70 -45.04 3.68
N LEU A 19 20.78 -45.27 2.91
CA LEU A 19 21.00 -44.69 1.58
C LEU A 19 21.22 -45.78 0.52
N ALA A 20 20.35 -46.80 0.49
CA ALA A 20 20.26 -47.79 -0.59
C ALA A 20 19.05 -48.73 -0.40
N LEU A 21 17.83 -48.29 -0.70
CA LEU A 21 16.65 -49.17 -0.93
C LEU A 21 15.42 -48.38 -1.41
N LEU A 22 15.40 -47.97 -2.69
CA LEU A 22 14.16 -47.70 -3.45
C LEU A 22 14.46 -47.50 -4.95
N LEU A 23 14.97 -48.55 -5.60
CA LEU A 23 14.98 -48.68 -7.06
C LEU A 23 14.93 -50.17 -7.45
N ALA A 24 14.02 -50.49 -8.39
CA ALA A 24 13.89 -51.73 -9.16
C ALA A 24 13.42 -53.05 -8.48
N ALA A 25 12.10 -53.30 -8.51
CA ALA A 25 11.44 -54.53 -8.99
C ALA A 25 9.93 -54.20 -9.17
N CYS A 26 9.23 -54.47 -10.28
CA CYS A 26 9.39 -55.54 -11.26
C CYS A 26 9.68 -55.07 -12.70
N GLY A 27 10.20 -55.98 -13.51
CA GLY A 27 10.26 -55.87 -14.97
C GLY A 27 10.03 -57.22 -15.66
N GLY A 28 9.87 -57.21 -16.98
CA GLY A 28 9.68 -58.39 -17.84
C GLY A 28 8.35 -58.35 -18.61
N ALA A 29 8.30 -58.59 -19.93
CA ALA A 29 9.37 -58.89 -20.88
C ALA A 29 9.00 -58.44 -22.31
N ALA A 30 9.98 -58.44 -23.22
CA ALA A 30 9.91 -57.85 -24.55
C ALA A 30 9.44 -58.80 -25.68
N THR A 31 8.98 -58.22 -26.80
CA THR A 31 9.31 -58.65 -28.18
C THR A 31 9.19 -57.48 -29.17
N GLU A 32 10.28 -57.19 -29.90
CA GLU A 32 10.31 -56.44 -31.19
C GLU A 32 9.92 -57.36 -32.38
N PRO A 33 9.86 -56.92 -33.68
CA PRO A 33 10.23 -55.62 -34.32
C PRO A 33 9.03 -54.99 -35.11
N SER A 34 9.10 -53.99 -36.02
CA SER A 34 10.19 -53.38 -36.83
C SER A 34 9.81 -52.00 -37.43
N ALA A 35 10.81 -51.10 -37.56
CA ALA A 35 11.07 -50.10 -38.62
C ALA A 35 9.97 -49.17 -39.21
N GLY A 36 10.26 -47.85 -39.24
CA GLY A 36 9.60 -46.85 -40.10
C GLY A 36 10.14 -45.42 -39.89
N ASN A 37 10.70 -44.79 -40.93
CA ASN A 37 11.28 -43.43 -40.88
C ASN A 37 10.19 -42.33 -40.85
N GLY A 38 10.54 -41.14 -40.32
CA GLY A 38 9.76 -39.91 -40.48
C GLY A 38 10.54 -38.68 -39.96
N ASP A 39 10.93 -37.78 -40.87
CA ASP A 39 11.76 -36.60 -40.59
C ASP A 39 11.03 -35.45 -39.88
N ALA A 40 11.83 -34.52 -39.34
CA ALA A 40 11.36 -33.28 -38.74
C ALA A 40 10.68 -32.33 -39.74
N GLY A 41 9.59 -31.68 -39.31
CA GLY A 41 8.88 -30.65 -40.07
C GLY A 41 8.78 -29.34 -39.27
N VAL A 42 9.49 -28.31 -39.73
CA VAL A 42 9.37 -26.93 -39.25
C VAL A 42 8.09 -26.32 -39.85
N ASN A 43 7.30 -25.56 -39.07
CA ASN A 43 6.09 -24.93 -39.61
C ASN A 43 6.43 -23.73 -40.52
N THR A 44 5.82 -23.67 -41.70
CA THR A 44 6.24 -22.83 -42.83
C THR A 44 5.28 -21.69 -43.18
N ASP A 45 4.70 -21.01 -42.19
CA ASP A 45 3.70 -19.95 -42.43
C ASP A 45 4.29 -18.52 -42.57
N LEU A 46 5.57 -18.30 -42.23
CA LEU A 46 6.19 -16.97 -42.28
C LEU A 46 6.79 -16.58 -43.66
N GLN A 47 6.99 -17.55 -44.55
CA GLN A 47 7.57 -17.31 -45.89
C GLN A 47 6.54 -16.91 -46.96
N GLU A 48 5.25 -17.25 -46.79
CA GLU A 48 4.23 -16.92 -47.81
C GLU A 48 3.79 -15.45 -47.75
N TRP A 49 3.84 -14.80 -46.57
CA TRP A 49 3.49 -13.37 -46.45
C TRP A 49 4.47 -12.43 -47.16
N LEU A 50 5.77 -12.73 -47.07
CA LEU A 50 6.87 -11.90 -47.60
C LEU A 50 6.90 -11.77 -49.13
N ASN A 51 6.20 -12.66 -49.87
CA ASN A 51 6.16 -12.65 -51.34
C ASN A 51 4.98 -11.87 -51.93
N SER A 52 4.18 -11.15 -51.12
CA SER A 52 2.89 -10.57 -51.55
C SER A 52 2.90 -9.09 -51.96
N GLN A 53 4.07 -8.43 -52.02
CA GLN A 53 4.17 -7.00 -52.36
C GLN A 53 4.96 -6.73 -53.66
N GLY A 54 4.29 -6.14 -54.66
CA GLY A 54 4.94 -5.31 -55.68
C GLY A 54 4.47 -5.46 -57.14
N THR A 55 3.88 -4.41 -57.72
CA THR A 55 4.57 -3.46 -58.65
C THR A 55 3.61 -2.69 -59.60
N SER A 56 4.16 -1.62 -60.20
CA SER A 56 3.63 -0.71 -61.25
C SER A 56 2.82 0.53 -60.78
N GLY A 57 3.05 1.75 -61.31
CA GLY A 57 4.00 2.19 -62.35
C GLY A 57 4.15 3.72 -62.47
N GLN A 58 5.09 4.22 -63.28
CA GLN A 58 5.46 5.65 -63.42
C GLN A 58 4.87 6.37 -64.67
N ASN A 59 4.65 7.69 -64.55
CA ASN A 59 4.80 8.83 -65.51
C ASN A 59 4.09 10.09 -64.91
N GLY A 60 4.39 11.37 -65.21
CA GLY A 60 5.40 12.03 -66.07
C GLY A 60 5.43 13.57 -65.85
N LEU A 61 6.11 14.35 -66.71
CA LEU A 61 6.24 15.84 -66.69
C LEU A 61 5.92 16.43 -68.11
N PRO A 62 5.94 17.77 -68.43
CA PRO A 62 6.29 18.98 -67.65
C PRO A 62 5.37 20.23 -67.84
N GLY A 63 5.69 21.38 -67.20
CA GLY A 63 5.21 22.71 -67.60
C GLY A 63 5.40 23.81 -66.54
N ALA A 64 5.92 24.98 -66.90
CA ALA A 64 6.26 26.07 -65.95
C ALA A 64 5.57 27.41 -66.30
N VAL A 65 5.27 28.21 -65.27
CA VAL A 65 5.20 29.69 -65.32
C VAL A 65 5.43 30.25 -63.91
N ALA A 66 6.02 31.44 -63.82
CA ALA A 66 6.20 32.18 -62.58
C ALA A 66 5.12 33.26 -62.45
N ASP A 67 4.79 33.68 -61.22
CA ASP A 67 4.55 35.11 -60.97
C ASP A 67 4.66 35.55 -59.49
N VAL A 68 5.29 36.72 -59.35
CA VAL A 68 5.30 37.77 -58.33
C VAL A 68 4.67 37.55 -56.93
N VAL A 69 5.49 37.88 -55.91
CA VAL A 69 5.16 37.99 -54.48
C VAL A 69 4.33 39.25 -54.16
N THR A 70 3.30 39.12 -53.32
CA THR A 70 2.83 40.19 -52.42
C THR A 70 2.66 39.64 -50.98
N PRO A 71 2.95 40.43 -49.93
CA PRO A 71 2.92 39.93 -48.55
C PRO A 71 1.50 39.88 -47.98
N ALA A 72 1.06 38.69 -47.57
CA ALA A 72 -0.16 38.49 -46.79
C ALA A 72 0.06 38.91 -45.31
N PRO A 73 -0.98 39.38 -44.61
CA PRO A 73 -0.84 39.88 -43.23
C PRO A 73 -0.53 38.75 -42.23
N THR A 74 0.16 39.13 -41.15
CA THR A 74 0.51 38.24 -40.04
C THR A 74 -0.72 37.50 -39.51
N PRO A 75 -0.75 36.15 -39.50
CA PRO A 75 -1.83 35.42 -38.88
C PRO A 75 -1.78 35.62 -37.37
N THR A 76 -2.78 36.30 -36.82
CA THR A 76 -3.05 36.30 -35.38
C THR A 76 -3.22 34.86 -34.90
N ARG A 77 -2.36 34.42 -33.98
CA ARG A 77 -2.44 33.11 -33.34
C ARG A 77 -3.87 32.89 -32.82
N PRO A 78 -4.61 31.87 -33.27
CA PRO A 78 -5.93 31.60 -32.72
C PRO A 78 -5.77 31.28 -31.23
N GLN A 79 -6.52 31.97 -30.37
CA GLN A 79 -6.69 31.49 -29.01
C GLN A 79 -7.45 30.17 -29.10
N MET A 80 -6.83 29.08 -28.64
CA MET A 80 -7.54 27.82 -28.46
C MET A 80 -8.49 28.00 -27.28
N ASN A 81 -9.76 28.31 -27.56
CA ASN A 81 -10.84 28.01 -26.62
C ASN A 81 -10.94 26.50 -26.50
N THR A 82 -10.21 25.90 -25.57
CA THR A 82 -10.30 24.47 -25.26
C THR A 82 -11.48 24.21 -24.33
N ALA A 83 -12.69 24.43 -24.82
CA ALA A 83 -13.87 23.90 -24.14
C ALA A 83 -13.77 22.37 -24.12
N VAL A 84 -13.77 21.77 -22.93
CA VAL A 84 -13.80 20.32 -22.77
C VAL A 84 -15.25 19.88 -23.00
N SER A 85 -15.46 18.94 -23.93
CA SER A 85 -16.77 18.32 -24.13
C SER A 85 -17.19 17.59 -22.86
N ALA A 86 -18.44 17.74 -22.43
CA ALA A 86 -19.00 16.83 -21.43
C ALA A 86 -18.94 15.39 -21.97
N PRO A 87 -18.62 14.38 -21.14
CA PRO A 87 -18.63 12.99 -21.58
C PRO A 87 -20.02 12.58 -22.05
N GLY A 88 -20.08 11.63 -22.99
CA GLY A 88 -21.35 10.99 -23.32
C GLY A 88 -21.85 10.21 -22.11
N ALA A 89 -23.11 10.43 -21.71
CA ALA A 89 -23.72 9.77 -20.56
C ALA A 89 -23.53 8.24 -20.63
N ALA A 90 -23.07 7.65 -19.52
CA ALA A 90 -22.88 6.21 -19.43
C ALA A 90 -24.23 5.50 -19.60
N ALA A 91 -24.32 4.54 -20.53
CA ALA A 91 -25.53 3.76 -20.67
C ALA A 91 -25.78 2.96 -19.39
N ILE A 92 -26.99 3.03 -18.83
CA ILE A 92 -27.36 2.41 -17.54
C ILE A 92 -28.14 1.12 -17.77
N ALA A 93 -27.78 0.04 -17.05
CA ALA A 93 -28.53 -1.22 -17.03
C ALA A 93 -29.59 -1.24 -15.93
N SER A 94 -29.25 -0.75 -14.75
CA SER A 94 -30.15 -0.68 -13.59
C SER A 94 -29.70 0.38 -12.59
N GLN A 95 -30.65 0.91 -11.82
CA GLN A 95 -30.38 1.86 -10.74
C GLN A 95 -31.43 1.76 -9.63
N THR A 96 -31.06 2.15 -8.43
CA THR A 96 -31.89 2.31 -7.23
C THR A 96 -31.32 3.43 -6.36
N THR A 97 -31.91 3.69 -5.21
CA THR A 97 -31.37 4.62 -4.21
C THR A 97 -30.92 3.83 -2.98
N ASP A 98 -29.75 4.14 -2.44
CA ASP A 98 -29.26 3.54 -1.19
C ASP A 98 -29.87 4.21 0.06
N ALA A 99 -29.54 3.69 1.25
CA ALA A 99 -30.09 4.17 2.52
C ALA A 99 -29.77 5.64 2.83
N ASN A 100 -28.75 6.22 2.18
CA ASN A 100 -28.31 7.60 2.36
C ASN A 100 -28.92 8.55 1.31
N GLY A 101 -29.82 8.06 0.44
CA GLY A 101 -30.42 8.86 -0.62
C GLY A 101 -29.56 8.95 -1.89
N ILE A 102 -28.43 8.24 -1.98
CA ILE A 102 -27.55 8.28 -3.15
C ILE A 102 -28.04 7.28 -4.20
N THR A 103 -28.12 7.72 -5.46
CA THR A 103 -28.39 6.80 -6.58
C THR A 103 -27.22 5.84 -6.76
N VAL A 104 -27.52 4.54 -6.83
CA VAL A 104 -26.54 3.47 -7.08
C VAL A 104 -27.06 2.54 -8.15
N GLY A 105 -26.17 1.98 -8.97
CA GLY A 105 -26.60 1.11 -10.06
C GLY A 105 -25.47 0.39 -10.77
N PHE A 106 -25.81 -0.19 -11.91
CA PHE A 106 -24.86 -0.79 -12.85
C PHE A 106 -24.97 -0.15 -14.23
N THR A 107 -23.84 0.12 -14.86
CA THR A 107 -23.73 0.50 -16.28
C THR A 107 -24.14 -0.66 -17.20
N ALA A 108 -24.35 -0.38 -18.49
CA ALA A 108 -24.71 -1.36 -19.51
C ALA A 108 -23.68 -2.48 -19.70
N ASP A 109 -22.41 -2.21 -19.37
CA ASP A 109 -21.30 -3.18 -19.34
C ASP A 109 -21.00 -3.73 -17.93
N GLY A 110 -21.85 -3.43 -16.94
CA GLY A 110 -21.85 -4.10 -15.64
C GLY A 110 -20.85 -3.56 -14.61
N ARG A 111 -20.46 -2.28 -14.69
CA ARG A 111 -19.69 -1.61 -13.63
C ARG A 111 -20.60 -0.93 -12.64
N ALA A 112 -20.26 -0.99 -11.36
CA ALA A 112 -21.02 -0.33 -10.33
C ALA A 112 -20.80 1.19 -10.38
N PHE A 113 -21.86 1.96 -10.10
CA PHE A 113 -21.77 3.41 -10.00
C PHE A 113 -22.51 3.98 -8.78
N LYS A 114 -22.11 5.19 -8.38
CA LYS A 114 -22.72 6.06 -7.35
C LYS A 114 -22.93 7.45 -7.95
N GLY A 115 -24.10 8.05 -7.75
CA GLY A 115 -24.46 9.38 -8.25
C GLY A 115 -25.49 9.39 -9.37
N ASP A 116 -25.86 10.60 -9.79
CA ASP A 116 -26.81 10.85 -10.87
C ASP A 116 -26.19 10.44 -12.23
N PRO A 117 -26.81 9.54 -13.03
CA PRO A 117 -26.35 9.20 -14.37
C PRO A 117 -26.23 10.37 -15.35
N ASP A 118 -26.99 11.46 -15.13
CA ASP A 118 -26.97 12.67 -15.94
C ASP A 118 -26.01 13.74 -15.37
N ALA A 119 -25.19 13.39 -14.36
CA ALA A 119 -24.23 14.31 -13.75
C ALA A 119 -23.21 14.86 -14.77
N PRO A 120 -22.84 16.16 -14.70
CA PRO A 120 -21.92 16.77 -15.65
C PRO A 120 -20.46 16.28 -15.53
N ILE A 121 -20.10 15.68 -14.39
CA ILE A 121 -18.76 15.13 -14.13
C ILE A 121 -18.85 13.61 -13.95
N LEU A 122 -18.20 12.87 -14.84
CA LEU A 122 -17.93 11.44 -14.67
C LEU A 122 -16.54 11.25 -14.06
N ILE A 123 -16.47 10.55 -12.92
CA ILE A 123 -15.24 10.05 -12.32
C ILE A 123 -15.17 8.54 -12.55
N GLU A 124 -14.17 8.09 -13.29
CA GLU A 124 -13.86 6.67 -13.48
C GLU A 124 -12.70 6.30 -12.54
N GLU A 125 -12.95 5.47 -11.53
CA GLU A 125 -11.93 4.99 -10.58
C GLU A 125 -11.43 3.60 -10.97
N PHE A 126 -10.15 3.47 -11.30
CA PHE A 126 -9.46 2.18 -11.38
C PHE A 126 -8.83 1.86 -10.03
N SER A 127 -9.39 0.86 -9.32
CA SER A 127 -9.06 0.58 -7.92
C SER A 127 -8.75 -0.89 -7.63
N ASP A 128 -8.17 -1.13 -6.47
CA ASP A 128 -7.72 -2.44 -6.01
C ASP A 128 -8.04 -2.59 -4.51
N TYR A 129 -8.85 -3.59 -4.17
CA TYR A 129 -9.33 -3.82 -2.80
C TYR A 129 -8.23 -4.14 -1.77
N GLN A 130 -7.03 -4.55 -2.18
CA GLN A 130 -5.88 -4.70 -1.27
C GLN A 130 -4.96 -3.49 -1.22
N CYS A 131 -5.11 -2.52 -2.12
CA CYS A 131 -4.23 -1.38 -2.16
C CYS A 131 -4.51 -0.43 -0.98
N PRO A 132 -3.52 -0.14 -0.12
CA PRO A 132 -3.72 0.75 1.03
C PRO A 132 -4.04 2.19 0.62
N PHE A 133 -3.64 2.62 -0.58
CA PHE A 133 -4.00 3.93 -1.11
C PHE A 133 -5.47 3.97 -1.60
N CYS A 134 -5.99 2.87 -2.17
CA CYS A 134 -7.40 2.75 -2.52
C CYS A 134 -8.26 2.80 -1.25
N ALA A 135 -7.92 1.99 -0.24
CA ALA A 135 -8.57 2.01 1.07
C ALA A 135 -8.53 3.41 1.72
N ARG A 136 -7.39 4.12 1.64
CA ARG A 136 -7.28 5.51 2.12
C ARG A 136 -8.23 6.45 1.37
N TRP A 137 -8.30 6.38 0.04
CA TRP A 137 -9.18 7.25 -0.73
C TRP A 137 -10.66 6.97 -0.42
N ALA A 138 -11.04 5.69 -0.36
CA ALA A 138 -12.39 5.24 -0.03
C ALA A 138 -12.82 5.67 1.40
N SER A 139 -11.88 5.71 2.36
CA SER A 139 -12.17 6.13 3.74
C SER A 139 -12.06 7.64 4.02
N GLN A 140 -11.25 8.39 3.25
CA GLN A 140 -10.94 9.80 3.55
C GLN A 140 -11.48 10.81 2.53
N THR A 141 -11.55 10.44 1.25
CA THR A 141 -11.97 11.35 0.16
C THR A 141 -13.38 11.04 -0.33
N LEU A 142 -13.70 9.77 -0.58
CA LEU A 142 -15.02 9.38 -1.06
C LEU A 142 -16.18 9.85 -0.16
N PRO A 143 -16.11 9.83 1.19
CA PRO A 143 -17.22 10.31 2.03
C PRO A 143 -17.49 11.81 1.86
N SER A 144 -16.44 12.62 1.65
CA SER A 144 -16.60 14.04 1.32
C SER A 144 -17.22 14.24 -0.05
N LEU A 145 -16.80 13.47 -1.06
CA LEU A 145 -17.40 13.54 -2.40
C LEU A 145 -18.86 13.09 -2.40
N LEU A 146 -19.19 12.07 -1.59
CA LEU A 146 -20.57 11.62 -1.39
C LEU A 146 -21.46 12.73 -0.84
N ALA A 147 -21.02 13.40 0.24
CA ALA A 147 -21.78 14.46 0.87
C ALA A 147 -21.90 15.74 0.02
N ASN A 148 -20.84 16.13 -0.70
CA ASN A 148 -20.73 17.47 -1.27
C ASN A 148 -20.93 17.56 -2.79
N GLN A 149 -20.68 16.50 -3.57
CA GLN A 149 -20.77 16.55 -5.04
C GLN A 149 -21.67 15.45 -5.64
N ILE A 150 -21.61 14.22 -5.12
CA ILE A 150 -22.42 13.10 -5.61
C ILE A 150 -23.89 13.25 -5.17
N ALA A 151 -24.15 13.51 -3.88
CA ALA A 151 -25.51 13.79 -3.37
C ALA A 151 -26.18 14.98 -4.07
N ASN A 152 -25.38 15.93 -4.56
CA ASN A 152 -25.82 17.16 -5.21
C ASN A 152 -25.95 17.02 -6.74
N GLY A 153 -25.82 15.81 -7.30
CA GLY A 153 -25.96 15.53 -8.73
C GLY A 153 -24.84 16.10 -9.61
N GLN A 154 -23.73 16.55 -9.02
CA GLN A 154 -22.60 17.12 -9.77
C GLN A 154 -21.66 16.03 -10.32
N VAL A 155 -21.59 14.88 -9.65
CA VAL A 155 -20.65 13.79 -9.94
C VAL A 155 -21.37 12.44 -10.03
N MET A 156 -21.04 11.69 -11.09
CA MET A 156 -21.21 10.23 -11.18
C MET A 156 -19.84 9.58 -10.98
N LEU A 157 -19.72 8.65 -10.03
CA LEU A 157 -18.56 7.80 -9.82
C LEU A 157 -18.84 6.41 -10.41
N VAL A 158 -17.94 5.89 -11.24
CA VAL A 158 -17.97 4.52 -11.78
C VAL A 158 -16.71 3.78 -11.36
N TYR A 159 -16.88 2.59 -10.78
CA TYR A 159 -15.78 1.76 -10.26
C TYR A 159 -15.32 0.73 -11.30
N TYR A 160 -14.01 0.66 -11.53
CA TYR A 160 -13.33 -0.26 -12.43
C TYR A 160 -12.36 -1.13 -11.62
N ASP A 161 -12.45 -2.46 -11.77
CA ASP A 161 -11.53 -3.35 -11.07
C ASP A 161 -10.15 -3.35 -11.74
N PHE A 162 -9.13 -2.97 -10.98
CA PHE A 162 -7.73 -2.98 -11.43
C PHE A 162 -6.80 -3.70 -10.42
N PRO A 163 -7.05 -4.98 -10.09
CA PRO A 163 -6.18 -5.74 -9.19
C PRO A 163 -4.73 -5.82 -9.71
N LEU A 164 -3.79 -5.33 -8.91
CA LEU A 164 -2.36 -5.38 -9.14
C LEU A 164 -1.81 -6.75 -8.71
N SER A 165 -2.28 -7.82 -9.36
CA SER A 165 -2.07 -9.23 -8.97
C SER A 165 -0.60 -9.66 -8.75
N SER A 166 0.37 -8.87 -9.21
CA SER A 166 1.81 -9.09 -8.97
C SER A 166 2.30 -8.71 -7.56
N ILE A 167 1.50 -7.95 -6.80
CA ILE A 167 1.77 -7.52 -5.42
C ILE A 167 0.56 -7.69 -4.50
N HIS A 168 -0.65 -7.77 -5.06
CA HIS A 168 -1.91 -7.95 -4.36
C HIS A 168 -2.57 -9.27 -4.80
N PRO A 169 -2.15 -10.42 -4.25
CA PRO A 169 -2.51 -11.74 -4.76
C PRO A 169 -3.99 -12.12 -4.59
N GLN A 170 -4.71 -11.47 -3.66
CA GLN A 170 -6.13 -11.70 -3.36
C GLN A 170 -7.06 -10.64 -3.98
N ALA A 171 -6.54 -9.54 -4.55
CA ALA A 171 -7.34 -8.44 -5.07
C ALA A 171 -8.30 -8.85 -6.20
N ALA A 172 -7.86 -9.76 -7.09
CA ALA A 172 -8.72 -10.29 -8.14
C ALA A 172 -9.88 -11.14 -7.58
N ALA A 173 -9.64 -11.87 -6.48
CA ALA A 173 -10.69 -12.62 -5.79
C ALA A 173 -11.68 -11.68 -5.08
N ALA A 174 -11.19 -10.59 -4.47
CA ALA A 174 -12.02 -9.54 -3.87
C ALA A 174 -12.91 -8.83 -4.90
N ALA A 175 -12.34 -8.46 -6.06
CA ALA A 175 -13.08 -7.89 -7.18
C ALA A 175 -14.20 -8.82 -7.68
N ASN A 176 -13.90 -10.11 -7.85
CA ASN A 176 -14.91 -11.12 -8.18
C ASN A 176 -15.98 -11.25 -7.07
N ALA A 177 -15.60 -11.21 -5.79
CA ALA A 177 -16.52 -11.29 -4.66
C ALA A 177 -17.46 -10.07 -4.55
N ALA A 178 -16.97 -8.85 -4.78
CA ALA A 178 -17.81 -7.65 -4.85
C ALA A 178 -18.85 -7.77 -5.99
N ARG A 179 -18.44 -8.24 -7.17
CA ARG A 179 -19.37 -8.50 -8.29
C ARG A 179 -20.38 -9.60 -7.97
N CYS A 180 -19.98 -10.66 -7.26
CA CYS A 180 -20.90 -11.69 -6.76
C CYS A 180 -21.93 -11.12 -5.77
N ALA A 181 -21.55 -10.19 -4.88
CA ALA A 181 -22.52 -9.49 -4.03
C ALA A 181 -23.48 -8.62 -4.87
N GLY A 182 -22.99 -8.08 -5.98
CA GLY A 182 -23.79 -7.34 -6.96
C GLY A 182 -24.91 -8.13 -7.64
N GLU A 183 -24.92 -9.46 -7.58
CA GLU A 183 -26.06 -10.28 -8.05
C GLU A 183 -27.33 -10.05 -7.21
N ALA A 184 -27.18 -9.67 -5.93
CA ALA A 184 -28.29 -9.22 -5.08
C ALA A 184 -28.67 -7.73 -5.30
N GLY A 185 -27.95 -7.02 -6.17
CA GLY A 185 -28.22 -5.63 -6.56
C GLY A 185 -27.10 -4.64 -6.18
N ALA A 186 -27.19 -3.41 -6.69
CA ALA A 186 -26.14 -2.40 -6.54
C ALA A 186 -25.90 -1.96 -5.08
N VAL A 187 -26.92 -1.99 -4.21
CA VAL A 187 -26.74 -1.70 -2.77
C VAL A 187 -25.85 -2.76 -2.13
N ALA A 188 -26.08 -4.04 -2.41
CA ALA A 188 -25.26 -5.15 -1.92
C ALA A 188 -23.82 -5.10 -2.45
N TYR A 189 -23.63 -4.75 -3.74
CA TYR A 189 -22.29 -4.49 -4.29
C TYR A 189 -21.54 -3.44 -3.47
N TRP A 190 -22.15 -2.28 -3.23
CA TRP A 190 -21.49 -1.17 -2.54
C TRP A 190 -21.25 -1.45 -1.06
N GLN A 191 -22.17 -2.12 -0.36
CA GLN A 191 -21.93 -2.60 1.00
C GLN A 191 -20.75 -3.58 1.07
N PHE A 192 -20.63 -4.49 0.09
CA PHE A 192 -19.51 -5.44 0.03
C PHE A 192 -18.19 -4.75 -0.35
N HIS A 193 -18.21 -3.79 -1.28
CA HIS A 193 -17.08 -2.91 -1.62
C HIS A 193 -16.54 -2.19 -0.38
N ASP A 194 -17.43 -1.54 0.38
CA ASP A 194 -17.05 -0.78 1.58
C ASP A 194 -16.50 -1.74 2.66
N THR A 195 -17.09 -2.92 2.80
CA THR A 195 -16.61 -3.98 3.71
C THR A 195 -15.21 -4.48 3.36
N LEU A 196 -14.92 -4.70 2.06
CA LEU A 196 -13.61 -5.15 1.59
C LEU A 196 -12.49 -4.16 1.94
N PHE A 197 -12.73 -2.85 1.77
CA PHE A 197 -11.79 -1.79 2.12
C PHE A 197 -11.68 -1.55 3.63
N ALA A 198 -12.78 -1.62 4.37
CA ALA A 198 -12.76 -1.44 5.82
C ALA A 198 -12.01 -2.58 6.54
N ARG A 199 -12.05 -3.80 5.99
CA ARG A 199 -11.61 -5.04 6.66
C ARG A 199 -10.50 -5.77 5.90
N THR A 200 -9.68 -5.05 5.14
CA THR A 200 -8.57 -5.62 4.33
C THR A 200 -7.68 -6.59 5.10
N ASN A 201 -7.40 -6.32 6.38
CA ASN A 201 -6.57 -7.17 7.24
C ASN A 201 -7.12 -8.59 7.45
N GLU A 202 -8.45 -8.79 7.42
CA GLU A 202 -9.10 -10.09 7.66
C GLU A 202 -9.02 -11.06 6.47
N TRP A 203 -8.76 -10.57 5.25
CA TRP A 203 -8.80 -11.38 4.03
C TRP A 203 -7.54 -11.29 3.15
N SER A 204 -6.70 -10.26 3.30
CA SER A 204 -5.56 -9.99 2.41
C SER A 204 -4.43 -11.03 2.40
N HIS A 205 -4.30 -11.85 3.44
CA HIS A 205 -3.12 -12.71 3.67
C HIS A 205 -3.31 -14.20 3.31
N ASN A 206 -4.54 -14.68 3.20
CA ASN A 206 -4.87 -16.12 3.06
C ASN A 206 -5.82 -16.35 1.86
N ASN A 207 -6.27 -17.59 1.62
CA ASN A 207 -7.39 -17.84 0.72
C ASN A 207 -8.63 -17.10 1.25
N PRO A 208 -9.12 -16.07 0.56
CA PRO A 208 -10.04 -15.11 1.15
C PRO A 208 -11.50 -15.55 1.04
N ASN A 209 -11.81 -16.59 0.23
CA ASN A 209 -13.18 -16.99 -0.08
C ASN A 209 -14.01 -17.29 1.18
N THR A 210 -13.41 -17.91 2.20
CA THR A 210 -14.10 -18.17 3.48
C THR A 210 -14.47 -16.88 4.21
N THR A 211 -13.58 -15.88 4.20
CA THR A 211 -13.84 -14.56 4.77
C THR A 211 -14.88 -13.79 3.96
N PHE A 212 -14.84 -13.90 2.62
CA PHE A 212 -15.85 -13.30 1.75
C PHE A 212 -17.25 -13.88 1.94
N ILE A 213 -17.36 -15.20 2.14
CA ILE A 213 -18.66 -15.85 2.46
C ILE A 213 -19.16 -15.37 3.83
N LYS A 214 -18.28 -15.23 4.83
CA LYS A 214 -18.63 -14.63 6.13
C LYS A 214 -19.16 -13.20 5.96
N PHE A 215 -18.48 -12.34 5.20
CA PHE A 215 -18.94 -10.97 4.92
C PHE A 215 -20.29 -10.96 4.19
N ALA A 216 -20.51 -11.88 3.25
CA ALA A 216 -21.77 -12.00 2.53
C ALA A 216 -22.92 -12.39 3.47
N ALA A 217 -22.70 -13.33 4.41
CA ALA A 217 -23.66 -13.71 5.43
C ALA A 217 -23.97 -12.55 6.40
N GLU A 218 -22.95 -11.81 6.84
CA GLU A 218 -23.09 -10.62 7.70
C GLU A 218 -23.92 -9.50 7.02
N LEU A 219 -23.82 -9.38 5.69
CA LEU A 219 -24.63 -8.46 4.87
C LEU A 219 -26.00 -9.04 4.47
N GLY A 220 -26.36 -10.24 4.92
CA GLY A 220 -27.65 -10.88 4.63
C GLY A 220 -27.84 -11.36 3.19
N LEU A 221 -26.74 -11.62 2.47
CA LEU A 221 -26.77 -12.20 1.12
C LEU A 221 -27.04 -13.71 1.17
N ASP A 222 -27.57 -14.29 0.10
CA ASP A 222 -27.74 -15.74 0.02
C ASP A 222 -26.37 -16.43 -0.05
N GLU A 223 -26.00 -17.13 1.04
CA GLU A 223 -24.72 -17.83 1.15
C GLU A 223 -24.53 -18.89 0.07
N THR A 224 -25.59 -19.54 -0.42
CA THR A 224 -25.49 -20.62 -1.41
C THR A 224 -25.14 -20.05 -2.77
N ASP A 225 -25.90 -19.05 -3.24
CA ASP A 225 -25.67 -18.39 -4.52
C ASP A 225 -24.35 -17.61 -4.54
N PHE A 226 -24.04 -16.89 -3.46
CA PHE A 226 -22.77 -16.18 -3.33
C PHE A 226 -21.57 -17.13 -3.32
N THR A 227 -21.62 -18.22 -2.54
CA THR A 227 -20.56 -19.25 -2.53
C THR A 227 -20.39 -19.88 -3.91
N ALA A 228 -21.49 -20.17 -4.61
CA ALA A 228 -21.45 -20.70 -5.98
C ALA A 228 -20.84 -19.70 -6.98
N CYS A 229 -21.12 -18.41 -6.83
CA CYS A 229 -20.52 -17.35 -7.67
C CYS A 229 -19.02 -17.19 -7.42
N VAL A 230 -18.61 -17.09 -6.15
CA VAL A 230 -17.20 -16.88 -5.76
C VAL A 230 -16.34 -18.08 -6.13
N ASN A 231 -16.78 -19.31 -5.82
CA ASN A 231 -16.02 -20.51 -6.16
C ASN A 231 -15.94 -20.79 -7.67
N ALA A 232 -16.89 -20.28 -8.46
CA ALA A 232 -16.83 -20.35 -9.93
C ALA A 232 -15.93 -19.28 -10.56
N ASN A 233 -15.43 -18.30 -9.78
CA ASN A 233 -14.76 -17.09 -10.28
C ASN A 233 -15.56 -16.42 -11.43
N ARG A 234 -16.89 -16.36 -11.26
CA ARG A 234 -17.87 -16.05 -12.32
C ARG A 234 -17.58 -14.75 -13.08
N TYR A 235 -16.99 -13.77 -12.38
CA TYR A 235 -16.71 -12.44 -12.89
C TYR A 235 -15.24 -12.18 -13.22
N GLY A 236 -14.35 -13.16 -13.05
CA GLY A 236 -12.92 -12.99 -13.32
C GLY A 236 -12.58 -12.50 -14.73
N SER A 237 -13.43 -12.81 -15.72
CA SER A 237 -13.28 -12.31 -17.10
C SER A 237 -13.63 -10.82 -17.25
N GLN A 238 -14.60 -10.31 -16.50
CA GLN A 238 -14.93 -8.87 -16.46
C GLN A 238 -13.85 -8.09 -15.71
N VAL A 239 -13.39 -8.60 -14.57
CA VAL A 239 -12.26 -8.03 -13.82
C VAL A 239 -11.02 -7.93 -14.73
N GLN A 240 -10.72 -8.99 -15.48
CA GLN A 240 -9.60 -8.97 -16.43
C GLN A 240 -9.81 -8.00 -17.61
N ALA A 241 -11.05 -7.75 -18.04
CA ALA A 241 -11.36 -6.78 -19.08
C ALA A 241 -11.16 -5.33 -18.60
N ASP A 242 -11.51 -5.03 -17.35
CA ASP A 242 -11.26 -3.72 -16.73
C ASP A 242 -9.75 -3.47 -16.51
N VAL A 243 -8.99 -4.49 -16.08
CA VAL A 243 -7.51 -4.45 -16.06
C VAL A 243 -6.95 -4.14 -17.45
N GLN A 244 -7.38 -4.85 -18.49
CA GLN A 244 -6.88 -4.59 -19.85
C GLN A 244 -7.28 -3.21 -20.37
N LEU A 245 -8.46 -2.69 -19.98
CA LEU A 245 -8.89 -1.34 -20.34
C LEU A 245 -8.03 -0.28 -19.66
N GLY A 246 -7.78 -0.40 -18.35
CA GLY A 246 -6.89 0.51 -17.63
C GLY A 246 -5.47 0.50 -18.21
N GLN A 247 -4.92 -0.68 -18.51
CA GLN A 247 -3.60 -0.82 -19.14
C GLN A 247 -3.54 -0.09 -20.49
N ARG A 248 -4.56 -0.25 -21.36
CA ARG A 248 -4.64 0.50 -22.63
C ARG A 248 -4.81 2.01 -22.44
N ARG A 249 -5.34 2.46 -21.29
CA ARG A 249 -5.47 3.88 -20.90
C ARG A 249 -4.27 4.40 -20.10
N GLY A 250 -3.19 3.62 -19.96
CA GLY A 250 -1.97 4.02 -19.26
C GLY A 250 -2.02 3.89 -17.73
N VAL A 251 -3.05 3.25 -17.17
CA VAL A 251 -3.12 2.94 -15.74
C VAL A 251 -2.01 1.95 -15.38
N SER A 252 -1.12 2.37 -14.50
CA SER A 252 0.06 1.61 -14.04
C SER A 252 0.13 1.47 -12.50
N SER A 253 -0.78 2.12 -11.77
CA SER A 253 -0.89 2.09 -10.31
C SER A 253 -2.34 2.32 -9.87
N THR A 254 -2.69 1.95 -8.64
CA THR A 254 -4.01 2.18 -8.05
C THR A 254 -3.94 3.00 -6.75
N PRO A 255 -4.94 3.84 -6.46
CA PRO A 255 -6.07 4.17 -7.33
C PRO A 255 -5.63 5.12 -8.45
N SER A 256 -6.25 5.02 -9.63
CA SER A 256 -6.09 5.97 -10.73
C SER A 256 -7.45 6.45 -11.20
N PHE A 257 -7.64 7.75 -11.34
CA PHE A 257 -8.93 8.34 -11.69
C PHE A 257 -8.88 8.99 -13.07
N PHE A 258 -9.99 8.95 -13.79
CA PHE A 258 -10.24 9.85 -14.92
C PHE A 258 -11.50 10.66 -14.65
N LEU A 259 -11.36 11.98 -14.62
CA LEU A 259 -12.48 12.90 -14.46
C LEU A 259 -12.73 13.56 -15.83
N ASN A 260 -13.86 13.26 -16.47
CA ASN A 260 -14.15 13.66 -17.87
C ASN A 260 -12.93 13.42 -18.80
N GLU A 261 -12.47 12.17 -18.85
CA GLU A 261 -11.27 11.69 -19.57
C GLU A 261 -9.90 12.21 -19.06
N GLN A 262 -9.86 13.17 -18.14
CA GLN A 262 -8.60 13.75 -17.64
C GLN A 262 -8.08 12.98 -16.42
N ALA A 263 -6.85 12.47 -16.54
CA ALA A 263 -6.24 11.63 -15.51
C ALA A 263 -5.89 12.42 -14.23
N LEU A 264 -6.26 11.88 -13.08
CA LEU A 264 -5.81 12.28 -11.75
C LEU A 264 -5.31 11.03 -11.04
N ILE A 265 -3.99 10.91 -10.86
CA ILE A 265 -3.35 9.65 -10.45
C ILE A 265 -3.08 9.64 -8.95
N GLY A 266 -3.37 8.50 -8.31
CA GLY A 266 -3.15 8.26 -6.88
C GLY A 266 -4.26 8.81 -5.98
N ALA A 267 -4.22 8.40 -4.72
CA ALA A 267 -5.13 8.89 -3.68
C ALA A 267 -4.76 10.31 -3.24
N GLN A 268 -4.98 11.29 -4.13
CA GLN A 268 -4.74 12.71 -3.89
C GLN A 268 -5.60 13.24 -2.72
N PRO A 269 -5.17 14.32 -2.03
CA PRO A 269 -5.99 14.97 -1.01
C PRO A 269 -7.37 15.35 -1.54
N THR A 270 -8.39 15.28 -0.69
CA THR A 270 -9.79 15.60 -1.03
C THR A 270 -9.95 16.96 -1.73
N GLU A 271 -9.16 17.95 -1.32
CA GLU A 271 -9.18 19.28 -1.90
C GLU A 271 -8.71 19.32 -3.37
N VAL A 272 -7.80 18.42 -3.77
CA VAL A 272 -7.40 18.29 -5.18
C VAL A 272 -8.56 17.76 -6.03
N PHE A 273 -9.38 16.84 -5.48
CA PHE A 273 -10.61 16.40 -6.14
C PHE A 273 -11.65 17.54 -6.22
N ASN A 274 -11.85 18.30 -5.13
CA ASN A 274 -12.74 19.47 -5.14
C ASN A 274 -12.36 20.46 -6.25
N GLN A 275 -11.07 20.80 -6.35
CA GLN A 275 -10.54 21.73 -7.36
C GLN A 275 -10.66 21.17 -8.78
N ALA A 276 -10.36 19.89 -8.99
CA ALA A 276 -10.52 19.22 -10.28
C ALA A 276 -11.99 19.21 -10.75
N ILE A 277 -12.93 18.89 -9.85
CA ILE A 277 -14.37 18.92 -10.13
C ILE A 277 -14.83 20.35 -10.43
N ALA A 278 -14.42 21.34 -9.63
CA ALA A 278 -14.76 22.74 -9.85
C ALA A 278 -14.24 23.28 -11.19
N ALA A 279 -13.01 22.96 -11.57
CA ALA A 279 -12.43 23.32 -12.86
C ALA A 279 -13.24 22.73 -14.02
N LEU A 280 -13.57 21.43 -13.97
CA LEU A 280 -14.37 20.78 -15.01
C LEU A 280 -15.81 21.31 -15.08
N LEU A 281 -16.44 21.65 -13.95
CA LEU A 281 -17.76 22.30 -13.92
C LEU A 281 -17.73 23.71 -14.56
N ASN A 282 -16.58 24.39 -14.51
CA ASN A 282 -16.34 25.65 -15.21
C ASN A 282 -15.93 25.48 -16.69
N GLY A 283 -15.83 24.24 -17.19
CA GLY A 283 -15.37 23.91 -18.55
C GLY A 283 -13.85 24.02 -18.76
N GLU A 284 -13.08 24.10 -17.68
CA GLU A 284 -11.62 24.20 -17.66
C GLU A 284 -10.98 22.80 -17.70
N ARG A 285 -9.64 22.74 -17.72
CA ARG A 285 -8.88 21.49 -17.55
C ARG A 285 -8.35 21.38 -16.13
N ILE A 286 -8.26 20.15 -15.63
CA ILE A 286 -7.49 19.84 -14.43
C ILE A 286 -6.05 20.33 -14.64
N ALA A 287 -5.56 21.16 -13.72
CA ALA A 287 -4.21 21.67 -13.78
C ALA A 287 -3.19 20.53 -13.63
N ALA A 288 -2.13 20.54 -14.44
CA ALA A 288 -1.12 19.46 -14.49
C ALA A 288 -0.35 19.25 -13.16
N ALA A 289 -0.46 20.22 -12.26
CA ALA A 289 -0.37 20.02 -10.81
C ALA A 289 -1.44 20.94 -10.18
N PRO A 290 -2.05 20.59 -9.04
CA PRO A 290 -2.87 21.54 -8.30
C PRO A 290 -2.03 22.80 -8.01
N PRO A 291 -2.62 24.01 -8.03
CA PRO A 291 -1.95 25.16 -7.44
C PRO A 291 -1.57 24.77 -6.01
N GLN A 292 -0.36 25.15 -5.58
CA GLN A 292 0.05 24.94 -4.18
C GLN A 292 -1.06 25.48 -3.29
N PRO A 293 -1.57 24.70 -2.32
CA PRO A 293 -2.57 25.22 -1.40
C PRO A 293 -1.98 26.49 -0.79
N GLU A 294 -2.74 27.60 -0.83
CA GLU A 294 -2.30 28.83 -0.15
C GLU A 294 -1.93 28.46 1.28
N PRO A 295 -0.85 29.04 1.86
CA PRO A 295 -0.32 28.60 3.15
C PRO A 295 -1.43 28.58 4.21
N GLN A 296 -1.96 27.38 4.47
CA GLN A 296 -3.09 27.23 5.38
C GLN A 296 -2.63 27.71 6.74
N GLU A 297 -3.47 28.54 7.38
CA GLU A 297 -3.20 29.00 8.73
C GLU A 297 -3.02 27.78 9.62
N ILE A 298 -1.85 27.70 10.27
CA ILE A 298 -1.48 26.52 11.06
C ILE A 298 -2.41 26.47 12.28
N VAL A 299 -3.44 25.62 12.19
CA VAL A 299 -4.41 25.43 13.27
C VAL A 299 -3.71 24.70 14.41
N ILE A 300 -3.33 25.46 15.44
CA ILE A 300 -2.83 24.89 16.69
C ILE A 300 -4.03 24.32 17.46
N PRO A 301 -4.03 23.04 17.85
CA PRO A 301 -5.13 22.46 18.60
C PRO A 301 -5.26 23.15 19.96
N THR A 302 -6.46 23.63 20.27
CA THR A 302 -6.80 24.07 21.63
C THR A 302 -7.05 22.86 22.54
N PRO A 303 -6.64 22.91 23.81
CA PRO A 303 -6.87 21.80 24.73
C PRO A 303 -8.37 21.59 24.98
N ALA A 304 -8.78 20.33 24.96
CA ALA A 304 -10.13 19.90 25.30
C ALA A 304 -10.44 20.20 26.78
N ALA A 305 -11.63 20.74 27.04
CA ALA A 305 -12.20 20.81 28.38
C ALA A 305 -12.93 19.50 28.67
N ILE A 306 -12.25 18.58 29.38
CA ILE A 306 -12.81 17.29 29.80
C ILE A 306 -13.35 17.45 31.23
N ALA A 307 -14.57 16.98 31.47
CA ALA A 307 -15.14 17.00 32.82
C ALA A 307 -14.51 15.88 33.65
N LEU A 308 -14.02 16.21 34.85
CA LEU A 308 -13.32 15.31 35.77
C LEU A 308 -13.78 15.58 37.22
N GLY A 309 -13.97 14.54 38.03
CA GLY A 309 -14.25 14.66 39.47
C GLY A 309 -15.20 13.60 40.01
N ALA A 310 -15.71 13.82 41.23
CA ALA A 310 -16.59 12.86 41.92
C ALA A 310 -17.99 12.68 41.28
N ASP A 311 -18.37 13.56 40.35
CA ASP A 311 -19.58 13.47 39.54
C ASP A 311 -19.30 12.92 38.11
N ASP A 312 -18.04 12.57 37.79
CA ASP A 312 -17.65 11.99 36.50
C ASP A 312 -17.91 10.47 36.47
N ILE A 313 -18.16 9.95 35.29
CA ILE A 313 -18.55 8.56 35.00
C ILE A 313 -17.34 7.62 34.88
N ALA A 314 -16.14 8.12 35.15
CA ALA A 314 -14.85 7.50 34.93
C ALA A 314 -14.22 6.99 36.23
N PHE A 315 -13.46 5.89 36.15
CA PHE A 315 -12.59 5.48 37.24
C PHE A 315 -11.29 6.30 37.19
N ALA A 316 -10.70 6.62 38.34
CA ALA A 316 -9.50 7.45 38.40
C ALA A 316 -8.55 7.08 39.55
N LEU A 317 -7.27 7.46 39.37
CA LEU A 317 -6.17 7.21 40.29
C LEU A 317 -5.34 8.47 40.53
N GLY A 318 -4.75 8.57 41.72
CA GLY A 318 -3.86 9.68 42.12
C GLY A 318 -4.59 10.84 42.80
N ASP A 319 -3.84 11.91 43.08
CA ASP A 319 -4.41 13.14 43.64
C ASP A 319 -5.14 13.93 42.52
N PRO A 320 -6.44 14.25 42.65
CA PRO A 320 -7.15 15.07 41.66
C PRO A 320 -6.59 16.50 41.49
N ASN A 321 -5.67 16.93 42.36
CA ASN A 321 -4.93 18.19 42.28
C ASN A 321 -3.52 18.04 41.66
N ALA A 322 -3.16 16.85 41.15
CA ALA A 322 -1.90 16.63 40.46
C ALA A 322 -1.71 17.62 39.28
N PRO A 323 -0.47 18.06 38.99
CA PRO A 323 -0.21 19.07 37.96
C PRO A 323 -0.51 18.59 36.53
N VAL A 324 -0.57 17.28 36.31
CA VAL A 324 -0.90 16.68 35.01
C VAL A 324 -2.07 15.72 35.16
N GLN A 325 -3.04 15.86 34.25
CA GLN A 325 -4.19 14.98 34.09
C GLN A 325 -3.97 14.16 32.81
N ILE A 326 -4.11 12.84 32.92
CA ILE A 326 -4.11 11.91 31.79
C ILE A 326 -5.48 11.25 31.73
N VAL A 327 -6.20 11.44 30.62
CA VAL A 327 -7.46 10.73 30.34
C VAL A 327 -7.22 9.71 29.25
N GLU A 328 -7.27 8.42 29.59
CA GLU A 328 -7.21 7.31 28.64
C GLU A 328 -8.61 6.96 28.15
N PHE A 329 -8.80 6.98 26.83
CA PHE A 329 -9.90 6.31 26.14
C PHE A 329 -9.42 4.92 25.69
N THR A 330 -9.94 3.87 26.32
CA THR A 330 -9.46 2.49 26.20
C THR A 330 -10.52 1.56 25.62
N ASP A 331 -10.07 0.48 24.98
CA ASP A 331 -10.92 -0.58 24.44
C ASP A 331 -10.37 -1.93 24.89
N TYR A 332 -11.16 -2.68 25.65
CA TYR A 332 -10.73 -3.94 26.25
C TYR A 332 -10.41 -5.06 25.24
N GLN A 333 -10.83 -4.95 23.98
CA GLN A 333 -10.45 -5.87 22.89
C GLN A 333 -9.32 -5.36 22.01
N CYS A 334 -8.96 -4.08 22.11
CA CYS A 334 -7.85 -3.54 21.33
C CYS A 334 -6.52 -4.16 21.81
N PRO A 335 -5.72 -4.78 20.93
CA PRO A 335 -4.43 -5.37 21.31
C PRO A 335 -3.40 -4.30 21.71
N TYR A 336 -3.53 -3.06 21.20
CA TYR A 336 -2.69 -1.95 21.63
C TYR A 336 -3.07 -1.40 23.00
N CYS A 337 -4.36 -1.47 23.39
CA CYS A 337 -4.77 -1.16 24.76
C CYS A 337 -4.27 -2.23 25.74
N GLN A 338 -4.35 -3.51 25.36
CA GLN A 338 -3.73 -4.61 26.12
C GLN A 338 -2.23 -4.40 26.29
N GLN A 339 -1.52 -4.01 25.22
CA GLN A 339 -0.08 -3.71 25.29
C GLN A 339 0.21 -2.57 26.26
N HIS A 340 -0.52 -1.45 26.17
CA HIS A 340 -0.37 -0.29 27.06
C HIS A 340 -0.62 -0.68 28.53
N SER A 341 -1.74 -1.35 28.80
CA SER A 341 -2.13 -1.85 30.13
C SER A 341 -1.06 -2.79 30.71
N ALA A 342 -0.51 -3.71 29.92
CA ALA A 342 0.48 -4.68 30.39
C ALA A 342 1.93 -4.15 30.52
N GLN A 343 2.30 -3.11 29.77
CA GLN A 343 3.71 -2.68 29.64
C GLN A 343 3.98 -1.26 30.15
N THR A 344 3.07 -0.31 29.92
CA THR A 344 3.29 1.12 30.16
C THR A 344 2.55 1.60 31.41
N LEU A 345 1.27 1.22 31.57
CA LEU A 345 0.43 1.64 32.68
C LEU A 345 1.02 1.33 34.08
N PRO A 346 1.66 0.17 34.35
CA PRO A 346 2.24 -0.10 35.67
C PRO A 346 3.40 0.84 36.04
N GLN A 347 4.16 1.30 35.04
CA GLN A 347 5.22 2.30 35.23
C GLN A 347 4.61 3.69 35.46
N ILE A 348 3.57 4.08 34.72
CA ILE A 348 2.83 5.33 34.96
C ILE A 348 2.27 5.34 36.40
N ILE A 349 1.66 4.25 36.86
CA ILE A 349 1.09 4.17 38.21
C ILE A 349 2.18 4.37 39.27
N SER A 350 3.25 3.57 39.23
CA SER A 350 4.30 3.57 40.26
C SER A 350 5.24 4.79 40.21
N GLU A 351 5.52 5.34 39.03
CA GLU A 351 6.47 6.45 38.88
C GLU A 351 5.80 7.84 38.84
N MET A 352 4.53 7.93 38.43
CA MET A 352 3.82 9.21 38.25
C MET A 352 2.61 9.38 39.17
N VAL A 353 1.74 8.37 39.25
CA VAL A 353 0.48 8.48 40.00
C VAL A 353 0.71 8.39 41.51
N GLU A 354 1.44 7.37 41.98
CA GLU A 354 1.78 7.20 43.40
C GLU A 354 2.62 8.36 43.95
N ASN A 355 3.40 9.01 43.09
CA ASN A 355 4.23 10.18 43.42
C ASN A 355 3.49 11.53 43.29
N GLY A 356 2.18 11.52 42.96
CA GLY A 356 1.35 12.74 42.88
C GLY A 356 1.62 13.65 41.68
N ARG A 357 2.34 13.16 40.66
CA ARG A 357 2.63 13.89 39.42
C ARG A 357 1.45 13.86 38.45
N VAL A 358 0.72 12.74 38.44
CA VAL A 358 -0.38 12.47 37.50
C VAL A 358 -1.67 12.10 38.23
N TYR A 359 -2.77 12.69 37.79
CA TYR A 359 -4.13 12.18 37.98
C TYR A 359 -4.53 11.40 36.73
N TYR A 360 -4.74 10.09 36.87
CA TYR A 360 -5.01 9.20 35.74
C TYR A 360 -6.49 8.80 35.70
N VAL A 361 -7.13 8.86 34.55
CA VAL A 361 -8.58 8.71 34.38
C VAL A 361 -8.88 7.74 33.24
N PHE A 362 -9.73 6.74 33.49
CA PHE A 362 -10.11 5.72 32.52
C PHE A 362 -11.52 5.96 31.98
N LYS A 363 -11.64 6.12 30.66
CA LYS A 363 -12.90 6.23 29.92
C LYS A 363 -13.00 5.13 28.86
N ASP A 364 -14.19 4.59 28.68
CA ASP A 364 -14.43 3.46 27.76
C ASP A 364 -14.69 3.98 26.34
N LEU A 365 -13.99 3.41 25.36
CA LEU A 365 -14.24 3.63 23.94
C LEU A 365 -14.26 2.28 23.20
N PRO A 366 -15.24 1.40 23.46
CA PRO A 366 -15.45 0.21 22.64
C PRO A 366 -15.73 0.64 21.19
N LEU A 367 -14.84 0.23 20.28
CA LEU A 367 -14.97 0.52 18.85
C LEU A 367 -15.90 -0.51 18.18
N ASP A 368 -16.65 -0.11 17.16
CA ASP A 368 -17.61 -1.01 16.47
C ASP A 368 -16.94 -2.24 15.82
N ILE A 369 -15.63 -2.18 15.54
CA ILE A 369 -14.81 -3.30 15.05
C ILE A 369 -14.51 -4.37 16.13
N HIS A 370 -14.86 -4.09 17.38
CA HIS A 370 -14.60 -4.92 18.56
C HIS A 370 -15.93 -5.29 19.26
N PRO A 371 -16.61 -6.36 18.80
CA PRO A 371 -18.00 -6.63 19.16
C PRO A 371 -18.22 -7.00 20.64
N GLU A 372 -17.21 -7.52 21.34
CA GLU A 372 -17.27 -7.81 22.78
C GLU A 372 -16.65 -6.72 23.67
N ALA A 373 -16.09 -5.63 23.13
CA ALA A 373 -15.45 -4.58 23.92
C ALA A 373 -16.40 -3.87 24.87
N ARG A 374 -17.66 -3.64 24.46
CA ARG A 374 -18.69 -3.01 25.30
C ARG A 374 -19.03 -3.87 26.53
N VAL A 375 -19.19 -5.17 26.33
CA VAL A 375 -19.49 -6.11 27.42
C VAL A 375 -18.28 -6.37 28.32
N ALA A 376 -17.07 -6.27 27.79
CA ALA A 376 -15.83 -6.26 28.59
C ALA A 376 -15.72 -5.00 29.47
N ALA A 377 -15.95 -3.81 28.91
CA ALA A 377 -15.99 -2.55 29.68
C ALA A 377 -17.02 -2.61 30.81
N LYS A 378 -18.22 -3.14 30.52
CA LYS A 378 -19.26 -3.41 31.50
C LYS A 378 -18.80 -4.32 32.64
N ALA A 379 -18.09 -5.40 32.32
CA ALA A 379 -17.54 -6.31 33.32
C ALA A 379 -16.54 -5.64 34.26
N VAL A 380 -15.64 -4.81 33.73
CA VAL A 380 -14.67 -4.06 34.55
C VAL A 380 -15.36 -3.05 35.47
N ARG A 381 -16.38 -2.35 34.97
CA ARG A 381 -17.22 -1.45 35.79
C ARG A 381 -17.94 -2.17 36.92
N CYS A 382 -18.43 -3.40 36.70
CA CYS A 382 -19.02 -4.23 37.75
C CYS A 382 -18.00 -4.80 38.76
N GLY A 383 -16.71 -4.86 38.41
CA GLY A 383 -15.62 -5.00 39.37
C GLY A 383 -15.41 -3.72 40.20
N GLY A 384 -15.49 -2.56 39.55
CA GLY A 384 -15.42 -1.24 40.19
C GLY A 384 -16.53 -0.96 41.22
N GLU A 385 -17.76 -1.45 41.01
CA GLU A 385 -18.83 -1.39 42.04
C GLU A 385 -18.49 -2.17 43.33
N GLN A 386 -17.44 -3.00 43.32
CA GLN A 386 -16.95 -3.80 44.45
C GLN A 386 -15.51 -3.42 44.85
N ASP A 387 -15.11 -2.17 44.60
CA ASP A 387 -13.79 -1.60 44.88
C ASP A 387 -12.61 -2.33 44.17
N ALA A 388 -12.89 -3.12 43.11
CA ALA A 388 -11.93 -3.98 42.42
C ALA A 388 -11.79 -3.65 40.91
N PHE A 389 -11.80 -2.35 40.57
CA PHE A 389 -11.73 -1.91 39.17
C PHE A 389 -10.42 -2.31 38.50
N LEU A 390 -9.27 -2.08 39.15
CA LEU A 390 -7.96 -2.35 38.55
C LEU A 390 -7.70 -3.85 38.42
N GLU A 391 -8.07 -4.62 39.43
CA GLU A 391 -7.98 -6.07 39.43
C GLU A 391 -8.81 -6.67 38.29
N MET A 392 -10.02 -6.14 38.04
CA MET A 392 -10.86 -6.58 36.94
C MET A 392 -10.38 -6.06 35.58
N HIS A 393 -9.86 -4.84 35.50
CA HIS A 393 -9.21 -4.26 34.30
C HIS A 393 -8.04 -5.15 33.84
N ASP A 394 -7.12 -5.46 34.76
CA ASP A 394 -5.98 -6.33 34.51
C ASP A 394 -6.44 -7.75 34.16
N ALA A 395 -7.43 -8.31 34.87
CA ALA A 395 -7.94 -9.65 34.58
C ALA A 395 -8.55 -9.74 33.18
N VAL A 396 -9.33 -8.74 32.76
CA VAL A 396 -9.95 -8.68 31.43
C VAL A 396 -8.89 -8.50 30.34
N PHE A 397 -7.92 -7.59 30.48
CA PHE A 397 -6.85 -7.44 29.49
C PHE A 397 -5.93 -8.68 29.41
N ASN A 398 -5.50 -9.24 30.54
CA ASN A 398 -4.63 -10.43 30.54
C ASN A 398 -5.33 -11.68 29.98
N SER A 399 -6.67 -11.70 29.96
CA SER A 399 -7.47 -12.79 29.39
C SER A 399 -8.06 -12.48 28.00
N GLN A 400 -7.69 -11.37 27.34
CA GLN A 400 -8.28 -10.92 26.06
C GLN A 400 -8.44 -12.03 25.01
N GLY A 401 -7.42 -12.88 24.83
CA GLY A 401 -7.44 -14.01 23.88
C GLY A 401 -8.33 -15.20 24.28
N GLN A 402 -8.93 -15.19 25.48
CA GLN A 402 -9.87 -16.21 25.95
C GLN A 402 -11.32 -15.83 25.67
N TRP A 403 -11.67 -14.55 25.81
CA TRP A 403 -13.05 -14.05 25.67
C TRP A 403 -13.32 -13.26 24.39
N GLY A 404 -12.29 -12.72 23.72
CA GLY A 404 -12.46 -12.06 22.43
C GLY A 404 -12.93 -13.04 21.35
N GLY A 405 -13.95 -12.64 20.58
CA GLY A 405 -14.58 -13.49 19.56
C GLY A 405 -15.43 -14.64 20.11
N GLN A 406 -15.80 -14.63 21.40
CA GLN A 406 -16.69 -15.64 22.00
C GLN A 406 -18.19 -15.29 21.93
N GLY A 407 -18.54 -14.09 21.44
CA GLY A 407 -19.90 -13.56 21.42
C GLY A 407 -20.55 -13.57 22.79
N ASP A 408 -21.80 -14.04 22.86
CA ASP A 408 -22.60 -14.15 24.09
C ASP A 408 -21.89 -14.85 25.27
N LYS A 409 -20.90 -15.72 25.00
CA LYS A 409 -20.15 -16.45 26.03
C LYS A 409 -19.07 -15.64 26.73
N ALA A 410 -18.72 -14.45 26.23
CA ALA A 410 -17.75 -13.58 26.90
C ALA A 410 -18.19 -13.24 28.34
N GLY A 411 -19.50 -13.09 28.57
CA GLY A 411 -20.08 -12.86 29.90
C GLY A 411 -19.82 -13.97 30.91
N ASP A 412 -19.85 -15.24 30.48
CA ASP A 412 -19.53 -16.39 31.37
C ASP A 412 -18.07 -16.34 31.82
N ILE A 413 -17.17 -15.91 30.94
CA ILE A 413 -15.73 -15.76 31.23
C ILE A 413 -15.52 -14.60 32.20
N PHE A 414 -16.18 -13.46 31.99
CA PHE A 414 -16.10 -12.33 32.93
C PHE A 414 -16.65 -12.68 34.33
N ALA A 415 -17.74 -13.45 34.40
CA ALA A 415 -18.25 -13.94 35.68
C ALA A 415 -17.29 -14.92 36.37
N ALA A 416 -16.54 -15.73 35.62
CA ALA A 416 -15.48 -16.58 36.16
C ALA A 416 -14.29 -15.76 36.68
N LEU A 417 -13.82 -14.76 35.92
CA LEU A 417 -12.75 -13.85 36.36
C LEU A 417 -13.14 -13.11 37.65
N ALA A 418 -14.37 -12.59 37.72
CA ALA A 418 -14.90 -11.95 38.93
C ALA A 418 -14.91 -12.90 40.13
N ALA A 419 -15.27 -14.18 39.93
CA ALA A 419 -15.24 -15.19 41.00
C ALA A 419 -13.82 -15.55 41.43
N ASP A 420 -12.86 -15.64 40.50
CA ASP A 420 -11.44 -15.90 40.78
C ASP A 420 -10.77 -14.73 41.54
N LEU A 421 -11.21 -13.49 41.28
CA LEU A 421 -10.85 -12.29 42.06
C LEU A 421 -11.54 -12.23 43.44
N GLY A 422 -12.48 -13.15 43.73
CA GLY A 422 -13.19 -13.22 45.01
C GLY A 422 -14.35 -12.24 45.18
N LEU A 423 -14.86 -11.68 44.08
CA LEU A 423 -16.01 -10.75 44.09
C LEU A 423 -17.32 -11.48 44.46
N ASP A 424 -18.29 -10.75 45.00
CA ASP A 424 -19.62 -11.29 45.25
C ASP A 424 -20.32 -11.56 43.91
N SER A 425 -20.53 -12.84 43.62
CA SER A 425 -21.09 -13.29 42.35
C SER A 425 -22.56 -12.95 42.15
N VAL A 426 -23.31 -12.67 43.23
CA VAL A 426 -24.70 -12.20 43.15
C VAL A 426 -24.74 -10.72 42.83
N ALA A 427 -23.88 -9.91 43.48
CA ALA A 427 -23.73 -8.49 43.18
C ALA A 427 -23.20 -8.26 41.76
N PHE A 428 -22.14 -8.99 41.37
CA PHE A 428 -21.58 -8.91 40.02
C PHE A 428 -22.62 -9.27 38.95
N ALA A 429 -23.36 -10.38 39.12
CA ALA A 429 -24.40 -10.77 38.18
C ALA A 429 -25.56 -9.75 38.10
N ALA A 430 -25.92 -9.11 39.22
CA ALA A 430 -26.94 -8.06 39.25
C ALA A 430 -26.49 -6.79 38.52
N CYS A 431 -25.25 -6.35 38.72
CA CYS A 431 -24.65 -5.24 37.97
C CYS A 431 -24.55 -5.56 36.48
N TYR A 432 -24.01 -6.73 36.13
CA TYR A 432 -23.75 -7.12 34.74
C TYR A 432 -25.04 -7.34 33.92
N ALA A 433 -26.16 -7.67 34.59
CA ALA A 433 -27.48 -7.71 33.98
C ALA A 433 -28.18 -6.33 33.86
N SER A 434 -27.70 -5.30 34.55
CA SER A 434 -28.28 -3.94 34.53
C SER A 434 -27.85 -3.15 33.30
N SER A 435 -28.72 -2.29 32.75
CA SER A 435 -28.33 -1.36 31.67
C SER A 435 -27.51 -0.17 32.16
N ALA A 436 -27.48 0.09 33.47
CA ALA A 436 -26.85 1.31 34.03
C ALA A 436 -25.38 1.47 33.62
N GLN A 437 -24.64 0.36 33.51
CA GLN A 437 -23.24 0.39 33.06
C GLN A 437 -23.11 0.53 31.54
N ASP A 438 -24.10 0.07 30.75
CA ASP A 438 -24.12 0.29 29.29
C ASP A 438 -24.35 1.77 28.96
N ASP A 439 -25.20 2.46 29.75
CA ASP A 439 -25.45 3.90 29.63
C ASP A 439 -24.17 4.73 29.93
N LEU A 440 -23.38 4.33 30.92
CA LEU A 440 -22.11 4.97 31.27
C LEU A 440 -21.01 4.74 30.21
N VAL A 441 -20.90 3.51 29.69
CA VAL A 441 -20.01 3.21 28.56
C VAL A 441 -20.42 4.02 27.32
N GLN A 442 -21.72 4.15 27.04
CA GLN A 442 -22.22 4.93 25.92
C GLN A 442 -21.91 6.44 26.05
N ALA A 443 -22.03 6.99 27.25
CA ALA A 443 -21.68 8.40 27.51
C ALA A 443 -20.18 8.68 27.29
N ASN A 444 -19.28 7.76 27.66
CA ASN A 444 -17.85 7.88 27.34
C ASN A 444 -17.59 7.84 25.83
N VAL A 445 -18.27 6.97 25.08
CA VAL A 445 -18.17 6.90 23.61
C VAL A 445 -18.61 8.21 22.96
N GLU A 446 -19.71 8.80 23.42
CA GLU A 446 -20.23 10.08 22.89
C GLU A 446 -19.28 11.25 23.19
N GLU A 447 -18.72 11.30 24.41
CA GLU A 447 -17.68 12.28 24.77
C GLU A 447 -16.44 12.11 23.89
N ALA A 448 -15.93 10.89 23.73
CA ALA A 448 -14.76 10.60 22.90
C ALA A 448 -14.96 11.07 21.44
N ILE A 449 -16.12 10.77 20.86
CA ILE A 449 -16.47 11.17 19.49
C ILE A 449 -16.51 12.70 19.37
N ALA A 450 -17.13 13.39 20.33
CA ALA A 450 -17.22 14.85 20.38
C ALA A 450 -15.85 15.52 20.56
N LEU A 451 -14.95 14.91 21.34
CA LEU A 451 -13.57 15.34 21.55
C LEU A 451 -12.62 15.01 20.38
N GLY A 452 -13.12 14.38 19.31
CA GLY A 452 -12.33 14.07 18.12
C GLY A 452 -11.51 12.78 18.21
N VAL A 453 -11.71 11.94 19.23
CA VAL A 453 -11.06 10.62 19.34
C VAL A 453 -11.58 9.68 18.26
N ARG A 454 -10.69 8.96 17.58
CA ARG A 454 -11.02 8.05 16.46
C ARG A 454 -10.33 6.68 16.53
N SER A 455 -9.58 6.41 17.60
CA SER A 455 -8.82 5.16 17.78
C SER A 455 -8.49 4.94 19.26
N THR A 456 -8.16 3.70 19.64
CA THR A 456 -7.75 3.32 20.99
C THR A 456 -6.40 2.59 20.99
N PRO A 457 -5.56 2.78 22.02
CA PRO A 457 -5.74 3.73 23.10
C PRO A 457 -5.53 5.17 22.61
N SER A 458 -6.22 6.12 23.24
CA SER A 458 -5.97 7.56 23.05
C SER A 458 -5.91 8.25 24.39
N PHE A 459 -5.06 9.26 24.50
CA PHE A 459 -4.72 9.93 25.75
C PHE A 459 -4.91 11.44 25.61
N PHE A 460 -5.54 12.08 26.58
CA PHE A 460 -5.49 13.53 26.73
C PHE A 460 -4.57 13.91 27.88
N PHE A 461 -3.53 14.70 27.58
CA PHE A 461 -2.62 15.28 28.56
C PHE A 461 -3.01 16.74 28.77
N ASN A 462 -3.61 17.07 29.92
CA ASN A 462 -4.17 18.41 30.19
C ASN A 462 -5.04 18.96 29.02
N GLY A 463 -5.84 18.08 28.40
CA GLY A 463 -6.69 18.40 27.25
C GLY A 463 -6.03 18.30 25.86
N TYR A 464 -4.73 18.01 25.75
CA TYR A 464 -4.07 17.77 24.46
C TYR A 464 -4.10 16.29 24.07
N LEU A 465 -4.73 15.98 22.93
CA LEU A 465 -4.85 14.61 22.41
C LEU A 465 -3.52 14.06 21.86
N ALA A 466 -3.18 12.84 22.26
CA ALA A 466 -2.24 11.96 21.59
C ALA A 466 -2.88 10.56 21.41
N SER A 467 -2.58 9.86 20.32
CA SER A 467 -3.23 8.57 20.00
C SER A 467 -2.21 7.46 19.73
N GLY A 468 -2.60 6.22 20.02
CA GLY A 468 -1.77 5.03 19.91
C GLY A 468 -1.07 4.68 21.22
N ALA A 469 -0.62 3.43 21.36
CA ALA A 469 0.11 2.96 22.53
C ALA A 469 1.52 3.58 22.57
N LEU A 470 1.68 4.68 23.29
CA LEU A 470 2.95 5.38 23.43
C LEU A 470 3.91 4.61 24.38
N PRO A 471 5.23 4.64 24.14
CA PRO A 471 6.20 4.11 25.09
C PRO A 471 6.27 5.01 26.34
N PHE A 472 6.70 4.43 27.47
CA PHE A 472 6.79 5.15 28.75
C PHE A 472 7.63 6.44 28.68
N ASP A 473 8.76 6.44 27.95
CA ASP A 473 9.60 7.63 27.76
C ASP A 473 8.83 8.82 27.14
N SER A 474 7.83 8.55 26.29
CA SER A 474 6.95 9.58 25.75
C SER A 474 5.97 10.11 26.79
N PHE A 475 5.43 9.25 27.66
CA PHE A 475 4.62 9.68 28.81
C PHE A 475 5.44 10.56 29.76
N GLU A 476 6.65 10.13 30.14
CA GLU A 476 7.54 10.88 31.04
C GLU A 476 7.91 12.26 30.47
N GLN A 477 8.22 12.32 29.17
CA GLN A 477 8.50 13.59 28.50
C GLN A 477 7.28 14.52 28.47
N ILE A 478 6.08 14.01 28.14
CA ILE A 478 4.86 14.80 28.05
C ILE A 478 4.40 15.27 29.44
N VAL A 479 4.50 14.41 30.47
CA VAL A 479 4.23 14.75 31.86
C VAL A 479 5.18 15.83 32.35
N THR A 480 6.49 15.71 32.07
CA THR A 480 7.48 16.76 32.40
C THR A 480 7.11 18.12 31.78
N TRP A 481 6.68 18.15 30.52
CA TRP A 481 6.19 19.39 29.89
C TRP A 481 4.91 19.92 30.55
N GLY A 482 4.02 19.04 31.02
CA GLY A 482 2.84 19.41 31.79
C GLY A 482 3.19 20.05 33.14
N GLU A 483 4.08 19.41 33.91
CA GLU A 483 4.58 19.88 35.20
C GLU A 483 5.27 21.25 35.11
N ASN A 484 6.02 21.50 34.02
CA ASN A 484 6.68 22.78 33.77
C ASN A 484 5.75 23.87 33.20
N GLY A 485 4.52 23.52 32.79
CA GLY A 485 3.62 24.44 32.06
C GLY A 485 4.03 24.71 30.60
N GLU A 486 4.89 23.86 30.03
CA GLU A 486 5.47 23.99 28.69
C GLU A 486 4.65 23.25 27.60
N LEU A 487 3.77 22.33 28.00
CA LEU A 487 3.04 21.41 27.10
C LEU A 487 2.36 22.11 25.91
N ALA A 488 1.66 23.22 26.16
CA ALA A 488 1.00 23.99 25.09
C ALA A 488 1.97 24.51 24.03
N ALA A 489 3.13 25.05 24.47
CA ALA A 489 4.15 25.58 23.58
C ALA A 489 4.85 24.45 22.81
N GLN A 490 5.03 23.28 23.42
CA GLN A 490 5.63 22.13 22.75
C GLN A 490 4.68 21.50 21.72
N VAL A 491 3.39 21.43 22.00
CA VAL A 491 2.37 21.02 21.00
C VAL A 491 2.38 21.97 19.82
N GLU A 492 2.40 23.29 20.05
CA GLU A 492 2.53 24.28 18.98
C GLU A 492 3.81 24.09 18.15
N ALA A 493 4.96 23.93 18.81
CA ALA A 493 6.24 23.72 18.15
C ALA A 493 6.25 22.44 17.29
N ASN A 494 5.69 21.33 17.81
CA ASN A 494 5.59 20.06 17.10
C ASN A 494 4.68 20.18 15.86
N VAL A 495 3.51 20.80 16.00
CA VAL A 495 2.59 21.04 14.86
C VAL A 495 3.30 21.88 13.79
N ARG A 496 3.93 23.00 14.17
CA ARG A 496 4.68 23.85 13.21
C ARG A 496 5.81 23.09 12.51
N ALA A 497 6.53 22.21 13.22
CA ALA A 497 7.59 21.39 12.64
C ALA A 497 7.05 20.36 11.62
N VAL A 498 5.92 19.71 11.91
CA VAL A 498 5.25 18.79 10.98
C VAL A 498 4.79 19.51 9.72
N TYR A 499 4.13 20.67 9.85
CA TYR A 499 3.72 21.49 8.70
C TYR A 499 4.93 21.94 7.84
N ALA A 500 6.04 22.35 8.48
CA ALA A 500 7.25 22.73 7.76
C ALA A 500 7.89 21.55 7.02
N ALA A 501 7.93 20.37 7.62
CA ALA A 501 8.43 19.15 6.98
C ALA A 501 7.57 18.72 5.78
N GLN A 502 6.24 18.80 5.91
CA GLN A 502 5.31 18.55 4.82
C GLN A 502 5.49 19.52 3.65
N GLN A 503 5.65 20.83 3.92
CA GLN A 503 5.94 21.82 2.87
C GLN A 503 7.28 21.57 2.18
N ALA A 504 8.33 21.21 2.93
CA ALA A 504 9.63 20.85 2.36
C ALA A 504 9.54 19.60 1.45
N GLN A 505 8.79 18.58 1.87
CA GLN A 505 8.54 17.38 1.06
C GLN A 505 7.73 17.69 -0.20
N GLN A 506 6.70 18.53 -0.11
CA GLN A 506 5.94 19.00 -1.27
C GLN A 506 6.84 19.78 -2.25
N GLN A 507 7.67 20.71 -1.77
CA GLN A 507 8.60 21.46 -2.61
C GLN A 507 9.62 20.56 -3.33
N GLN A 508 10.08 19.49 -2.68
CA GLN A 508 10.95 18.49 -3.32
C GLN A 508 10.22 17.72 -4.44
N GLN A 509 8.97 17.30 -4.22
CA GLN A 509 8.12 16.73 -5.29
C GLN A 509 7.84 17.75 -6.41
N GLN A 510 7.76 19.04 -6.04
CA GLN A 510 7.68 20.23 -6.89
C GLN A 510 8.78 20.30 -7.97
N GLN A 511 10.00 19.86 -7.60
CA GLN A 511 11.23 20.07 -8.38
C GLN A 511 11.57 18.90 -9.32
N VAL A 512 10.86 17.77 -9.25
CA VAL A 512 11.07 16.64 -10.17
C VAL A 512 10.44 16.96 -11.53
N PRO A 513 11.22 17.05 -12.62
CA PRO A 513 10.71 17.31 -13.96
C PRO A 513 9.58 16.35 -14.36
N PRO A 514 8.60 16.80 -15.17
CA PRO A 514 7.59 15.91 -15.71
C PRO A 514 8.25 14.91 -16.66
N THR A 515 8.05 13.62 -16.43
CA THR A 515 7.25 12.84 -17.37
C THR A 515 7.58 13.06 -18.87
N PRO A 516 8.80 12.81 -19.41
CA PRO A 516 9.09 13.18 -20.79
C PRO A 516 8.09 12.59 -21.78
N ALA A 517 7.45 13.46 -22.57
CA ALA A 517 6.37 13.08 -23.49
C ALA A 517 6.85 12.44 -24.80
N GLY A 518 8.14 12.10 -24.89
CA GLY A 518 8.81 11.53 -26.06
C GLY A 518 10.26 11.15 -25.73
N PRO A 519 11.04 10.68 -26.72
CA PRO A 519 12.41 10.22 -26.50
C PRO A 519 13.33 11.31 -25.90
N VAL A 520 14.14 10.91 -24.93
CA VAL A 520 15.21 11.74 -24.33
C VAL A 520 16.58 11.10 -24.52
N ASP A 521 17.61 11.92 -24.74
CA ASP A 521 19.00 11.45 -24.86
C ASP A 521 19.58 11.23 -23.45
N VAL A 522 19.53 9.98 -22.98
CA VAL A 522 20.07 9.58 -21.67
C VAL A 522 21.55 9.22 -21.82
N PRO A 523 22.48 9.85 -21.08
CA PRO A 523 23.91 9.56 -21.21
C PRO A 523 24.26 8.08 -21.00
N THR A 524 25.11 7.53 -21.87
CA THR A 524 25.59 6.13 -21.79
C THR A 524 27.11 6.01 -21.81
N ASP A 525 27.78 7.13 -21.58
CA ASP A 525 29.24 7.30 -21.69
C ASP A 525 29.93 7.04 -20.34
N ASP A 526 29.28 7.48 -19.25
CA ASP A 526 29.67 7.30 -17.86
C ASP A 526 28.53 6.55 -17.15
N VAL A 527 28.71 5.24 -16.99
CA VAL A 527 27.68 4.27 -16.58
C VAL A 527 28.24 3.33 -15.53
N ALA A 528 27.39 2.77 -14.66
CA ALA A 528 27.84 1.79 -13.67
C ALA A 528 28.42 0.54 -14.36
N PHE A 529 27.69 0.03 -15.35
CA PHE A 529 28.12 -1.07 -16.21
C PHE A 529 27.27 -1.13 -17.48
N ALA A 530 27.72 -1.85 -18.50
CA ALA A 530 26.92 -2.17 -19.69
C ALA A 530 27.27 -3.56 -20.25
N ILE A 531 26.26 -4.22 -20.83
CA ILE A 531 26.39 -5.50 -21.55
C ILE A 531 25.85 -5.39 -22.98
N GLY A 532 26.31 -6.26 -23.87
CA GLY A 532 25.98 -6.23 -25.30
C GLY A 532 26.96 -5.42 -26.13
N SER A 533 26.71 -5.32 -27.44
CA SER A 533 27.56 -4.57 -28.35
C SER A 533 27.42 -3.05 -28.10
N PRO A 534 28.51 -2.28 -28.03
CA PRO A 534 28.42 -0.81 -27.99
C PRO A 534 27.80 -0.24 -29.28
N ASP A 535 27.89 -0.97 -30.41
CA ASP A 535 27.32 -0.63 -31.72
C ASP A 535 25.89 -1.20 -31.93
N ALA A 536 25.22 -1.70 -30.88
CA ALA A 536 23.87 -2.25 -31.01
C ALA A 536 22.86 -1.17 -31.43
N PRO A 537 21.88 -1.48 -32.32
CA PRO A 537 20.93 -0.50 -32.83
C PRO A 537 19.90 -0.01 -31.79
N ILE A 538 19.76 -0.72 -30.68
CA ILE A 538 18.87 -0.34 -29.57
C ILE A 538 19.67 -0.30 -28.28
N THR A 539 19.49 0.76 -27.50
CA THR A 539 20.01 0.85 -26.12
C THR A 539 18.84 0.85 -25.13
N ILE A 540 18.94 0.00 -24.11
CA ILE A 540 18.11 0.03 -22.91
C ILE A 540 18.96 0.59 -21.77
N VAL A 541 18.54 1.66 -21.12
CA VAL A 541 19.11 2.15 -19.86
C VAL A 541 18.16 1.79 -18.72
N GLU A 542 18.59 0.97 -17.77
CA GLU A 542 17.85 0.63 -16.55
C GLU A 542 18.34 1.47 -15.37
N TYR A 543 17.45 2.26 -14.77
CA TYR A 543 17.60 2.83 -13.44
C TYR A 543 17.06 1.84 -12.40
N THR A 544 17.96 1.26 -11.60
CA THR A 544 17.66 0.13 -10.71
C THR A 544 17.97 0.41 -9.25
N ASP A 545 17.37 -0.39 -8.37
CA ASP A 545 17.58 -0.36 -6.93
C ASP A 545 17.71 -1.81 -6.44
N TYR A 546 18.89 -2.17 -5.94
CA TYR A 546 19.19 -3.55 -5.52
C TYR A 546 18.31 -4.08 -4.38
N GLN A 547 17.67 -3.21 -3.59
CA GLN A 547 16.77 -3.58 -2.49
C GLN A 547 15.29 -3.58 -2.91
N CYS A 548 14.97 -3.02 -4.08
CA CYS A 548 13.62 -2.97 -4.62
C CYS A 548 13.14 -4.37 -5.06
N PRO A 549 11.96 -4.85 -4.59
CA PRO A 549 11.42 -6.15 -4.99
C PRO A 549 11.02 -6.20 -6.47
N PHE A 550 10.65 -5.06 -7.08
CA PHE A 550 10.37 -4.99 -8.51
C PHE A 550 11.64 -5.15 -9.36
N CYS A 551 12.75 -4.55 -8.94
CA CYS A 551 14.04 -4.73 -9.62
C CYS A 551 14.50 -6.20 -9.56
N SER A 552 14.41 -6.84 -8.39
CA SER A 552 14.66 -8.28 -8.25
C SER A 552 13.75 -9.15 -9.13
N ARG A 553 12.47 -8.79 -9.26
CA ARG A 553 11.54 -9.47 -10.18
C ARG A 553 11.96 -9.32 -11.65
N HIS A 554 12.31 -8.10 -12.08
CA HIS A 554 12.78 -7.85 -13.45
C HIS A 554 14.06 -8.62 -13.76
N PHE A 555 15.04 -8.58 -12.85
CA PHE A 555 16.26 -9.38 -12.91
C PHE A 555 15.95 -10.87 -13.10
N ALA A 556 15.13 -11.45 -12.23
CA ALA A 556 14.86 -12.89 -12.22
C ALA A 556 14.02 -13.38 -13.41
N GLN A 557 13.07 -12.56 -13.90
CA GLN A 557 12.04 -13.01 -14.86
C GLN A 557 12.22 -12.46 -16.28
N THR A 558 12.79 -11.27 -16.44
CA THR A 558 12.79 -10.53 -17.71
C THR A 558 14.20 -10.29 -18.25
N LEU A 559 15.15 -9.85 -17.42
CA LEU A 559 16.52 -9.54 -17.85
C LEU A 559 17.23 -10.75 -18.46
N SER A 560 17.06 -11.94 -17.88
CA SER A 560 17.64 -13.19 -18.40
C SER A 560 17.18 -13.50 -19.84
N GLN A 561 15.90 -13.25 -20.14
CA GLN A 561 15.32 -13.44 -21.48
C GLN A 561 15.78 -12.36 -22.46
N LEU A 562 15.79 -11.09 -22.03
CA LEU A 562 16.35 -9.98 -22.82
C LEU A 562 17.81 -10.22 -23.17
N LYS A 563 18.61 -10.70 -22.20
CA LYS A 563 20.02 -10.99 -22.40
C LYS A 563 20.21 -12.04 -23.49
N ALA A 564 19.57 -13.20 -23.33
CA ALA A 564 19.74 -14.33 -24.25
C ALA A 564 19.22 -14.06 -25.68
N GLN A 565 18.13 -13.29 -25.82
CA GLN A 565 17.47 -13.09 -27.12
C GLN A 565 17.93 -11.82 -27.87
N TYR A 566 18.34 -10.78 -27.16
CA TYR A 566 18.64 -9.46 -27.74
C TYR A 566 20.05 -8.93 -27.44
N VAL A 567 20.55 -9.10 -26.21
CA VAL A 567 21.88 -8.58 -25.85
C VAL A 567 22.99 -9.45 -26.46
N ASP A 568 22.90 -10.77 -26.24
CA ASP A 568 23.90 -11.75 -26.70
C ASP A 568 23.85 -11.97 -28.23
N THR A 569 22.79 -11.52 -28.89
CA THR A 569 22.66 -11.49 -30.35
C THR A 569 23.16 -10.17 -30.98
N GLY A 570 23.57 -9.19 -30.16
CA GLY A 570 24.07 -7.89 -30.61
C GLY A 570 22.99 -6.88 -31.03
N LEU A 571 21.72 -7.17 -30.78
CA LEU A 571 20.59 -6.28 -31.12
C LEU A 571 20.36 -5.19 -30.06
N VAL A 572 20.72 -5.45 -28.80
CA VAL A 572 20.55 -4.53 -27.67
C VAL A 572 21.86 -4.30 -26.93
N ARG A 573 22.16 -3.03 -26.64
CA ARG A 573 23.07 -2.61 -25.56
C ARG A 573 22.23 -2.40 -24.31
N TYR A 574 22.61 -3.00 -23.20
CA TYR A 574 21.93 -2.84 -21.92
C TYR A 574 22.85 -2.11 -20.95
N VAL A 575 22.37 -1.02 -20.36
CA VAL A 575 23.13 -0.10 -19.51
C VAL A 575 22.49 -0.08 -18.12
N PHE A 576 23.30 -0.21 -17.08
CA PHE A 576 22.86 -0.15 -15.68
C PHE A 576 23.19 1.23 -15.09
N LYS A 577 22.20 1.83 -14.41
CA LYS A 577 22.26 3.11 -13.70
C LYS A 577 21.69 2.92 -12.28
N ASP A 578 22.32 3.54 -11.29
CA ASP A 578 21.88 3.42 -9.89
C ASP A 578 20.76 4.42 -9.55
N PHE A 579 19.71 3.96 -8.88
CA PHE A 579 18.61 4.81 -8.41
C PHE A 579 18.11 4.36 -7.02
N PRO A 580 18.95 4.41 -5.97
CA PRO A 580 18.60 3.91 -4.65
C PRO A 580 17.54 4.78 -3.95
N LEU A 581 16.38 4.20 -3.65
CA LEU A 581 15.25 4.87 -2.99
C LEU A 581 15.43 4.87 -1.47
N THR A 582 16.49 5.50 -0.97
CA THR A 582 16.98 5.39 0.43
C THR A 582 15.98 5.76 1.51
N SER A 583 14.92 6.52 1.20
CA SER A 583 13.81 6.84 2.10
C SER A 583 12.93 5.63 2.47
N ILE A 584 12.93 4.58 1.65
CA ILE A 584 12.20 3.32 1.87
C ILE A 584 13.11 2.08 1.79
N HIS A 585 14.28 2.21 1.18
CA HIS A 585 15.28 1.15 1.00
C HIS A 585 16.63 1.56 1.62
N PRO A 586 16.80 1.44 2.95
CA PRO A 586 17.96 2.01 3.66
C PRO A 586 19.33 1.42 3.31
N GLN A 587 19.39 0.27 2.61
CA GLN A 587 20.62 -0.40 2.19
C GLN A 587 20.87 -0.32 0.67
N ALA A 588 19.98 0.32 -0.10
CA ALA A 588 20.06 0.37 -1.56
C ALA A 588 21.32 1.07 -2.08
N ALA A 589 21.71 2.20 -1.48
CA ALA A 589 22.92 2.93 -1.88
C ALA A 589 24.20 2.11 -1.61
N LEU A 590 24.27 1.45 -0.45
CA LEU A 590 25.38 0.57 -0.08
C LEU A 590 25.49 -0.64 -1.04
N ALA A 591 24.36 -1.20 -1.48
CA ALA A 591 24.33 -2.28 -2.46
C ALA A 591 24.79 -1.81 -3.86
N ALA A 592 24.43 -0.59 -4.27
CA ALA A 592 24.93 0.03 -5.51
C ALA A 592 26.45 0.23 -5.48
N GLU A 593 26.98 0.75 -4.36
CA GLU A 593 28.44 0.85 -4.17
C GLU A 593 29.12 -0.53 -4.16
N ALA A 594 28.50 -1.55 -3.57
CA ALA A 594 29.02 -2.92 -3.59
C ALA A 594 29.17 -3.47 -5.03
N ALA A 595 28.18 -3.26 -5.91
CA ALA A 595 28.28 -3.66 -7.31
C ALA A 595 29.47 -2.96 -8.02
N ARG A 596 29.64 -1.64 -7.82
CA ARG A 596 30.75 -0.87 -8.40
C ARG A 596 32.12 -1.27 -7.82
N CYS A 597 32.22 -1.55 -6.53
CA CYS A 597 33.44 -2.05 -5.90
C CYS A 597 33.85 -3.45 -6.39
N ALA A 598 32.90 -4.30 -6.78
CA ALA A 598 33.20 -5.54 -7.50
C ALA A 598 33.62 -5.27 -8.96
N GLY A 599 33.09 -4.21 -9.58
CA GLY A 599 33.49 -3.72 -10.90
C GLY A 599 34.96 -3.29 -11.01
N GLU A 600 35.59 -2.82 -9.92
CA GLU A 600 37.05 -2.59 -9.88
C GLU A 600 37.88 -3.86 -10.10
N GLN A 601 37.27 -5.03 -9.93
CA GLN A 601 37.87 -6.35 -10.07
C GLN A 601 37.22 -7.15 -11.21
N ASP A 602 36.70 -6.44 -12.23
CA ASP A 602 36.02 -6.97 -13.42
C ASP A 602 34.75 -7.81 -13.12
N ALA A 603 34.20 -7.73 -11.91
CA ALA A 603 33.14 -8.62 -11.40
C ALA A 603 31.82 -7.88 -11.05
N TYR A 604 31.52 -6.79 -11.76
CA TYR A 604 30.29 -6.00 -11.53
C TYR A 604 29.03 -6.86 -11.69
N LEU A 605 28.94 -7.61 -12.79
CA LEU A 605 27.73 -8.37 -13.14
C LEU A 605 27.49 -9.52 -12.16
N GLU A 606 28.57 -10.19 -11.76
CA GLU A 606 28.56 -11.25 -10.75
C GLU A 606 28.07 -10.75 -9.39
N MET A 607 28.48 -9.55 -8.98
CA MET A 607 27.98 -8.92 -7.74
C MET A 607 26.55 -8.42 -7.88
N HIS A 608 26.19 -7.79 -9.01
CA HIS A 608 24.83 -7.41 -9.34
C HIS A 608 23.85 -8.60 -9.21
N ASP A 609 24.22 -9.73 -9.82
CA ASP A 609 23.45 -10.97 -9.77
C ASP A 609 23.39 -11.54 -8.35
N ALA A 610 24.50 -11.53 -7.61
CA ALA A 610 24.56 -11.98 -6.21
C ALA A 610 23.68 -11.12 -5.28
N LEU A 611 23.67 -9.80 -5.46
CA LEU A 611 22.84 -8.86 -4.70
C LEU A 611 21.35 -9.16 -4.89
N PHE A 612 20.89 -9.28 -6.14
CA PHE A 612 19.48 -9.58 -6.41
C PHE A 612 19.07 -11.00 -6.04
N ALA A 613 19.91 -12.00 -6.34
CA ALA A 613 19.62 -13.40 -6.00
C ALA A 613 19.51 -13.64 -4.48
N ASN A 614 20.23 -12.84 -3.68
CA ASN A 614 20.21 -12.92 -2.22
C ASN A 614 19.46 -11.76 -1.54
N GLN A 615 18.64 -10.99 -2.26
CA GLN A 615 17.96 -9.78 -1.73
C GLN A 615 17.30 -10.01 -0.36
N ASN A 616 16.54 -11.10 -0.21
CA ASN A 616 15.87 -11.48 1.03
C ASN A 616 16.81 -11.71 2.24
N ALA A 617 18.08 -12.03 2.00
CA ALA A 617 19.05 -12.30 3.07
C ALA A 617 19.64 -11.02 3.70
N TRP A 618 19.63 -9.90 2.96
CA TRP A 618 20.26 -8.64 3.38
C TRP A 618 19.31 -7.44 3.45
N ASN A 619 18.13 -7.51 2.84
CA ASN A 619 17.12 -6.44 2.85
C ASN A 619 16.84 -5.92 4.28
N GLY A 620 16.98 -4.60 4.48
CA GLY A 620 16.73 -3.92 5.76
C GLY A 620 17.75 -4.18 6.87
N ARG A 621 18.77 -5.02 6.67
CA ARG A 621 19.75 -5.38 7.71
C ARG A 621 20.82 -4.31 7.91
N GLN A 622 21.12 -4.01 9.17
CA GLN A 622 22.18 -3.06 9.55
C GLN A 622 23.61 -3.59 9.27
N ASP A 623 23.78 -4.91 9.13
CA ASP A 623 25.06 -5.57 8.84
C ASP A 623 25.25 -5.93 7.35
N ALA A 624 24.47 -5.32 6.45
CA ALA A 624 24.50 -5.61 5.01
C ALA A 624 25.91 -5.54 4.38
N ALA A 625 26.75 -4.58 4.78
CA ALA A 625 28.15 -4.48 4.33
C ALA A 625 28.96 -5.78 4.55
N THR A 626 28.72 -6.48 5.68
CA THR A 626 29.41 -7.75 6.00
C THR A 626 28.94 -8.88 5.09
N LEU A 627 27.65 -8.88 4.71
CA LEU A 627 27.10 -9.83 3.74
C LEU A 627 27.65 -9.55 2.34
N PHE A 628 27.78 -8.29 1.93
CA PHE A 628 28.36 -7.92 0.63
C PHE A 628 29.84 -8.31 0.51
N ALA A 629 30.63 -8.10 1.58
CA ALA A 629 32.01 -8.62 1.64
C ALA A 629 32.07 -10.17 1.59
N THR A 630 31.07 -10.85 2.15
CA THR A 630 30.94 -12.31 2.05
C THR A 630 30.63 -12.74 0.60
N TYR A 631 29.76 -12.03 -0.12
CA TYR A 631 29.51 -12.28 -1.54
C TYR A 631 30.76 -12.05 -2.38
N ALA A 632 31.50 -10.96 -2.14
CA ALA A 632 32.77 -10.69 -2.82
C ALA A 632 33.78 -11.83 -2.61
N GLN A 633 33.88 -12.37 -1.40
CA GLN A 633 34.73 -13.54 -1.12
C GLN A 633 34.24 -14.81 -1.86
N GLN A 634 32.93 -15.04 -1.95
CA GLN A 634 32.35 -16.19 -2.67
C GLN A 634 32.57 -16.10 -4.18
N LEU A 635 32.59 -14.88 -4.74
CA LEU A 635 32.93 -14.58 -6.12
C LEU A 635 34.45 -14.63 -6.41
N GLY A 636 35.27 -14.86 -5.38
CA GLY A 636 36.73 -15.00 -5.52
C GLY A 636 37.50 -13.68 -5.60
N LEU A 637 36.88 -12.56 -5.21
CA LEU A 637 37.48 -11.23 -5.23
C LEU A 637 38.47 -11.04 -4.07
N ASP A 638 39.38 -10.08 -4.21
CA ASP A 638 40.19 -9.59 -3.10
C ASP A 638 39.28 -8.85 -2.10
N ALA A 639 38.93 -9.57 -1.03
CA ALA A 639 37.98 -9.10 -0.02
C ALA A 639 38.49 -7.88 0.76
N ALA A 640 39.80 -7.69 0.88
CA ALA A 640 40.37 -6.53 1.57
C ALA A 640 40.19 -5.26 0.73
N SER A 641 40.52 -5.34 -0.56
CA SER A 641 40.35 -4.25 -1.54
C SER A 641 38.88 -3.91 -1.75
N PHE A 642 38.00 -4.92 -1.81
CA PHE A 642 36.55 -4.73 -1.86
C PHE A 642 36.02 -4.01 -0.61
N THR A 643 36.42 -4.46 0.58
CA THR A 643 35.99 -3.85 1.84
C THR A 643 36.49 -2.41 1.96
N GLU A 644 37.75 -2.13 1.58
CA GLU A 644 38.29 -0.76 1.55
C GLU A 644 37.51 0.15 0.59
N CYS A 645 37.15 -0.34 -0.59
CA CYS A 645 36.32 0.39 -1.54
C CYS A 645 34.95 0.75 -0.95
N LEU A 646 34.28 -0.22 -0.32
CA LEU A 646 32.92 -0.06 0.23
C LEU A 646 32.91 0.81 1.50
N GLU A 647 33.83 0.59 2.44
CA GLU A 647 33.93 1.36 3.69
C GLU A 647 34.37 2.82 3.47
N SER A 648 35.08 3.12 2.37
CA SER A 648 35.49 4.48 2.04
C SER A 648 34.42 5.31 1.32
N GLY A 649 33.26 4.74 1.00
CA GLY A 649 32.21 5.41 0.21
C GLY A 649 32.70 5.82 -1.18
N ARG A 650 33.60 5.02 -1.77
CA ARG A 650 34.37 5.39 -2.97
C ARG A 650 33.46 5.75 -4.16
N TYR A 651 32.31 5.08 -4.25
CA TYR A 651 31.37 5.21 -5.35
C TYR A 651 30.12 6.01 -5.00
N GLN A 652 29.96 6.45 -3.75
CA GLN A 652 28.82 7.26 -3.28
C GLN A 652 28.50 8.40 -4.25
N ARG A 653 29.50 9.17 -4.69
CA ARG A 653 29.32 10.29 -5.63
C ARG A 653 28.88 9.87 -7.04
N ALA A 654 29.21 8.66 -7.50
CA ALA A 654 28.74 8.14 -8.78
C ALA A 654 27.29 7.62 -8.68
N VAL A 655 26.96 6.94 -7.57
CA VAL A 655 25.60 6.52 -7.23
C VAL A 655 24.67 7.73 -7.08
N GLU A 656 25.12 8.78 -6.39
CA GLU A 656 24.40 10.05 -6.29
C GLU A 656 24.27 10.77 -7.65
N ALA A 657 25.26 10.65 -8.54
CA ALA A 657 25.19 11.24 -9.88
C ALA A 657 24.10 10.56 -10.74
N ASP A 658 24.07 9.23 -10.79
CA ASP A 658 23.04 8.47 -11.51
C ASP A 658 21.63 8.73 -10.91
N LEU A 659 21.50 8.81 -9.59
CA LEU A 659 20.25 9.15 -8.92
C LEU A 659 19.74 10.54 -9.36
N ASN A 660 20.60 11.56 -9.33
CA ASN A 660 20.25 12.92 -9.74
C ASN A 660 19.97 13.03 -11.25
N GLU A 661 20.70 12.27 -12.08
CA GLU A 661 20.46 12.16 -13.52
C GLU A 661 19.07 11.57 -13.81
N GLY A 662 18.74 10.44 -13.18
CA GLY A 662 17.41 9.84 -13.30
C GLY A 662 16.29 10.78 -12.87
N ILE A 663 16.47 11.51 -11.76
CA ILE A 663 15.50 12.52 -11.30
C ILE A 663 15.32 13.59 -12.39
N ALA A 664 16.40 14.08 -12.98
CA ALA A 664 16.35 15.07 -14.06
C ALA A 664 15.65 14.56 -15.34
N PHE A 665 15.75 13.27 -15.65
CA PHE A 665 15.02 12.61 -16.73
C PHE A 665 13.60 12.13 -16.34
N GLY A 666 13.12 12.48 -15.15
CA GLY A 666 11.75 12.19 -14.70
C GLY A 666 11.52 10.75 -14.20
N VAL A 667 12.58 10.04 -13.82
CA VAL A 667 12.49 8.77 -13.07
C VAL A 667 11.90 9.06 -11.69
N ARG A 668 10.88 8.28 -11.30
CA ARG A 668 10.12 8.45 -10.05
C ARG A 668 10.05 7.19 -9.18
N GLY A 669 10.74 6.12 -9.60
CA GLY A 669 10.74 4.82 -8.94
C GLY A 669 11.45 3.78 -9.79
N THR A 670 11.63 2.57 -9.25
CA THR A 670 12.47 1.52 -9.85
C THR A 670 11.74 0.18 -10.03
N PRO A 671 12.09 -0.60 -11.07
CA PRO A 671 13.01 -0.23 -12.14
C PRO A 671 12.31 0.72 -13.13
N THR A 672 13.07 1.65 -13.70
CA THR A 672 12.61 2.49 -14.83
C THR A 672 13.60 2.36 -15.96
N PHE A 673 13.10 2.18 -17.18
CA PHE A 673 13.89 1.95 -18.37
C PHE A 673 13.77 3.12 -19.34
N PHE A 674 14.81 3.36 -20.13
CA PHE A 674 14.75 4.16 -21.35
C PHE A 674 15.17 3.31 -22.53
N ILE A 675 14.27 3.09 -23.50
CA ILE A 675 14.49 2.25 -24.67
C ILE A 675 14.61 3.17 -25.90
N ASN A 676 15.83 3.36 -26.40
CA ASN A 676 16.19 4.46 -27.32
C ASN A 676 15.58 5.80 -26.86
N GLY A 677 15.77 6.12 -25.58
CA GLY A 677 15.26 7.35 -24.96
C GLY A 677 13.78 7.38 -24.60
N ASN A 678 12.98 6.41 -25.02
CA ASN A 678 11.57 6.33 -24.63
C ASN A 678 11.45 5.74 -23.23
N ILE A 679 10.84 6.46 -22.30
CA ILE A 679 10.64 5.98 -20.93
C ILE A 679 9.65 4.81 -20.87
N PHE A 680 9.97 3.81 -20.07
CA PHE A 680 9.20 2.59 -19.89
C PHE A 680 9.32 2.16 -18.42
N VAL A 681 8.21 2.16 -17.67
CA VAL A 681 8.24 2.21 -16.20
C VAL A 681 7.79 0.88 -15.57
N GLY A 682 8.51 0.46 -14.53
CA GLY A 682 8.20 -0.70 -13.71
C GLY A 682 8.69 -2.03 -14.27
N ALA A 683 8.71 -3.07 -13.45
CA ALA A 683 9.12 -4.42 -13.84
C ALA A 683 8.04 -5.10 -14.70
N GLN A 684 7.99 -4.69 -15.97
CA GLN A 684 7.08 -5.18 -17.01
C GLN A 684 7.43 -6.61 -17.45
N PRO A 685 6.46 -7.39 -17.94
CA PRO A 685 6.71 -8.71 -18.51
C PRO A 685 7.53 -8.63 -19.80
N PHE A 686 8.25 -9.70 -20.13
CA PHE A 686 9.14 -9.79 -21.30
C PHE A 686 8.43 -9.42 -22.61
N GLU A 687 7.17 -9.82 -22.80
CA GLU A 687 6.38 -9.53 -23.99
C GLU A 687 6.17 -8.03 -24.21
N ALA A 688 6.07 -7.24 -23.14
CA ALA A 688 5.93 -5.79 -23.24
C ALA A 688 7.25 -5.12 -23.66
N PHE A 689 8.41 -5.65 -23.23
CA PHE A 689 9.70 -5.25 -23.79
C PHE A 689 9.81 -5.62 -25.28
N VAL A 690 9.40 -6.82 -25.68
CA VAL A 690 9.41 -7.24 -27.11
C VAL A 690 8.58 -6.28 -27.98
N GLN A 691 7.39 -5.88 -27.52
CA GLN A 691 6.58 -4.87 -28.18
C GLN A 691 7.30 -3.53 -28.29
N MET A 692 7.93 -3.06 -27.21
CA MET A 692 8.63 -1.78 -27.19
C MET A 692 9.89 -1.77 -28.06
N LEU A 693 10.69 -2.84 -28.03
CA LEU A 693 11.84 -3.06 -28.91
C LEU A 693 11.41 -3.05 -30.39
N THR A 694 10.30 -3.73 -30.71
CA THR A 694 9.73 -3.72 -32.06
C THR A 694 9.27 -2.31 -32.47
N ALA A 695 8.69 -1.54 -31.55
CA ALA A 695 8.22 -0.18 -31.82
C ALA A 695 9.36 0.79 -32.13
N VAL A 696 10.48 0.74 -31.37
CA VAL A 696 11.64 1.63 -31.60
C VAL A 696 12.50 1.21 -32.80
N GLN A 697 12.47 -0.07 -33.20
CA GLN A 697 13.21 -0.56 -34.37
C GLN A 697 12.60 -0.10 -35.72
N ASN A 698 11.35 0.37 -35.71
CA ASN A 698 10.63 0.87 -36.89
C ASN A 698 10.58 2.41 -36.98
N GLN A 699 11.39 3.12 -36.17
CA GLN A 699 11.57 4.57 -36.17
C GLN A 699 12.91 4.96 -36.77
#